data_AF-A0A842P0Z9-F1
#
_entry.id   AF-A0A842P0Z9-F1
#
_cell.length_a   1.000
_cell.length_b   1.000
_cell.length_c   1.000
_cell.angle_alpha   90.00
_cell.angle_beta   90.00
_cell.angle_gamma   90.00
#
_symmetry.space_group_name_H-M   'P 1'
#
loop_
_entity.id
_entity.type
_entity.pdbx_description
1 polymer ?
#
loop_
_entity_poly.entity_id
_entity_poly.type
_entity_poly.pdbx_seq_one_letter_code
_entity_poly.pdbx_strand_id
1 'polypeptide(L)'
;MVNATNSWLSYPNGNWIELSHRNTDPAVNVTGWNIITGTAQTFSLDAGFSGRDSGSGLLIDSESYVVLSTPPTSGQMLINGDTISLVNASGNIVDSVSWSANFGSNRTAIPTDANLPAQPMMISGWATPAMANPNQMSSSVNESADFRISELMPNPVGSDSNLYPEGEWVEIVNVGNDTASFQGWKIRDGRNTSLALDSQSIPGLNESISSDWELDAGEHLVVWRNGRAMSLQNSGDAVSLIDNQGEVVQTLVYSLTPLNSTLVSGNDIADEWTHSPWPTPGYANPLFDNPYTGATTLEVNEVMPQCTGGNLGIDGDWLEIHNTDSVTINLSRWLVVADSGDAMVLQSLYLQHYAAGVAYDRSDWWNLDAGEYAVLIPENNGFLSNFDEMIDLRDPNGDVRQEVVWSTSENCRSIEGDASAWSEDWLNTMWPTPGDENPEPTPWDPEDPVWFTKVMPGQIYNRDNEFIEITNMGNGVLNLAGWHLNRIKSDGTGNSGTFNGLNLQPGESVTLTQSPTNLSEDGGINAVDMNQFLDYSPWMYDSGSSLQLISPDGVIADTFVYGNGLATVSGWTGPAVSTPPTSTQGLIFMRGDGCNDITDTNTSADWEFRWMRLGASMFCDSGVFSTTGSLEPMASPDGSLYQFTEWLDGSTTELHIHVCELMSNDIVAKLIQLSQANVDITIILEEDPFEEEEDLYKIRGMAYELYAGGITVYWMGNPRGENAPPAPYQYIHSKIAVRDGESVWIGSGNIKESTFPAGDYPSNRDWGLVINSQDVAQLVMSRMLWDENLSHPHLNSYSVMDPTTGKPSGWTSYGPSGLEAVPPTITPPVISGDFTGQVLTCPDDCVSGIINLLDSANTSIELSLQGFDMGWHWGFGDNPMVDAIERALARGVAVRLLINGYYVNYDDDIRDTVNHFNNQWNRTDGYDATAILMAPAERITKLHNKGVIVDGESVLISSINWNSNAILRNREMGIVIHNEQLAGWYLSSFEEDWNRLDIYTDTDGDNMP
;
A
#
# COMPACT_ATOMS: atom_id res chain seq x y z
N MET A 1 -26.95 -30.32 -18.00
CA MET A 1 -25.64 -30.01 -18.62
C MET A 1 -25.66 -28.62 -19.25
N VAL A 2 -24.66 -27.79 -18.94
CA VAL A 2 -24.42 -26.49 -19.56
C VAL A 2 -23.03 -26.53 -20.24
N ASN A 3 -23.04 -26.48 -21.58
CA ASN A 3 -21.91 -26.33 -22.50
C ASN A 3 -21.24 -27.61 -23.08
N ALA A 4 -21.91 -28.23 -24.05
CA ALA A 4 -21.30 -29.17 -25.00
C ALA A 4 -20.96 -28.48 -26.33
N THR A 5 -19.74 -27.95 -26.50
CA THR A 5 -19.23 -27.54 -27.81
C THR A 5 -18.58 -28.72 -28.54
N ASN A 6 -19.20 -29.13 -29.66
CA ASN A 6 -18.64 -29.93 -30.77
C ASN A 6 -17.47 -30.87 -30.41
N SER A 7 -17.77 -32.09 -29.96
CA SER A 7 -16.82 -33.20 -30.02
C SER A 7 -17.50 -34.45 -30.59
N TRP A 8 -16.80 -35.14 -31.49
CA TRP A 8 -17.32 -36.19 -32.34
C TRP A 8 -17.50 -37.53 -31.61
N LEU A 9 -18.31 -37.63 -30.55
CA LEU A 9 -19.02 -38.86 -30.12
C LEU A 9 -19.82 -38.70 -28.81
N SER A 10 -21.07 -39.16 -28.90
CA SER A 10 -22.07 -39.56 -27.89
C SER A 10 -23.25 -38.61 -27.79
N TYR A 11 -24.37 -39.06 -28.34
CA TYR A 11 -25.68 -38.43 -28.24
C TYR A 11 -26.06 -38.23 -26.77
N PRO A 12 -26.76 -37.13 -26.41
CA PRO A 12 -27.27 -36.07 -27.29
C PRO A 12 -26.29 -34.89 -27.52
N ASN A 13 -26.39 -34.23 -28.68
CA ASN A 13 -25.60 -33.03 -29.01
C ASN A 13 -26.21 -31.76 -28.39
N GLY A 14 -25.39 -30.92 -27.73
CA GLY A 14 -25.79 -29.64 -27.14
C GLY A 14 -26.20 -29.73 -25.66
N ASN A 15 -26.85 -28.70 -25.13
CA ASN A 15 -27.30 -28.65 -23.74
C ASN A 15 -28.53 -29.56 -23.52
N TRP A 16 -28.53 -30.36 -22.46
CA TRP A 16 -29.62 -31.26 -22.11
C TRP A 16 -29.86 -31.31 -20.60
N ILE A 17 -31.07 -31.69 -20.23
CA ILE A 17 -31.53 -31.90 -18.85
C ILE A 17 -32.03 -33.35 -18.77
N GLU A 18 -31.67 -34.07 -17.73
CA GLU A 18 -32.19 -35.41 -17.47
C GLU A 18 -33.06 -35.39 -16.22
N LEU A 19 -34.15 -36.14 -16.29
CA LEU A 19 -35.05 -36.37 -15.18
C LEU A 19 -35.06 -37.86 -14.87
N SER A 20 -35.01 -38.20 -13.59
CA SER A 20 -35.10 -39.58 -13.12
C SER A 20 -36.25 -39.70 -12.12
N HIS A 21 -37.09 -40.74 -12.28
CA HIS A 21 -38.12 -41.05 -11.30
C HIS A 21 -37.59 -42.11 -10.33
N ARG A 22 -37.15 -41.68 -9.15
CA ARG A 22 -36.38 -42.51 -8.20
C ARG A 22 -37.23 -43.29 -7.18
N ASN A 23 -38.54 -43.05 -7.12
CA ASN A 23 -39.42 -43.75 -6.18
C ASN A 23 -39.89 -45.10 -6.76
N THR A 24 -40.18 -46.06 -5.90
CA THR A 24 -40.80 -47.36 -6.24
C THR A 24 -42.29 -47.26 -6.60
N ASP A 25 -42.83 -46.04 -6.71
CA ASP A 25 -44.22 -45.76 -7.04
C ASP A 25 -44.50 -46.02 -8.54
N PRO A 26 -45.76 -46.25 -8.96
CA PRO A 26 -46.08 -46.45 -10.37
C PRO A 26 -45.71 -45.20 -11.22
N ALA A 27 -45.53 -45.42 -12.52
CA ALA A 27 -45.09 -44.41 -13.48
C ALA A 27 -45.77 -43.03 -13.31
N VAL A 28 -44.97 -41.96 -13.33
CA VAL A 28 -45.44 -40.58 -13.20
C VAL A 28 -45.83 -40.03 -14.56
N ASN A 29 -47.05 -39.48 -14.65
CA ASN A 29 -47.48 -38.73 -15.83
C ASN A 29 -47.15 -37.24 -15.66
N VAL A 30 -46.21 -36.75 -16.46
CA VAL A 30 -45.72 -35.36 -16.40
C VAL A 30 -46.49 -34.39 -17.31
N THR A 31 -47.71 -34.75 -17.75
CA THR A 31 -48.54 -33.85 -18.57
C THR A 31 -48.76 -32.51 -17.87
N GLY A 32 -48.46 -31.41 -18.55
CA GLY A 32 -48.59 -30.03 -18.05
C GLY A 32 -47.48 -29.59 -17.09
N TRP A 33 -46.43 -30.41 -16.87
CA TRP A 33 -45.27 -30.02 -16.08
C TRP A 33 -44.31 -29.16 -16.91
N ASN A 34 -43.55 -28.31 -16.24
CA ASN A 34 -42.60 -27.40 -16.87
C ASN A 34 -41.28 -27.37 -16.10
N ILE A 35 -40.21 -27.00 -16.80
CA ILE A 35 -38.93 -26.63 -16.22
C ILE A 35 -38.80 -25.11 -16.31
N ILE A 36 -38.44 -24.43 -15.21
CA ILE A 36 -38.25 -22.98 -15.14
C ILE A 36 -36.80 -22.66 -14.78
N THR A 37 -36.12 -21.79 -15.55
CA THR A 37 -34.75 -21.33 -15.25
C THR A 37 -34.75 -20.12 -14.30
N GLY A 38 -33.58 -19.77 -13.73
CA GLY A 38 -33.38 -18.57 -12.91
C GLY A 38 -33.58 -17.28 -13.71
N THR A 39 -33.41 -17.35 -15.03
CA THR A 39 -33.80 -16.31 -16.00
C THR A 39 -35.29 -16.30 -16.36
N ALA A 40 -36.13 -17.04 -15.61
CA ALA A 40 -37.58 -17.18 -15.77
C ALA A 40 -38.03 -17.76 -17.13
N GLN A 41 -37.16 -18.47 -17.85
CA GLN A 41 -37.53 -19.16 -19.08
C GLN A 41 -38.24 -20.46 -18.74
N THR A 42 -39.23 -20.87 -19.55
CA THR A 42 -40.06 -22.05 -19.27
C THR A 42 -40.00 -23.06 -20.40
N PHE A 43 -39.69 -24.32 -20.08
CA PHE A 43 -39.71 -25.46 -21.00
C PHE A 43 -40.83 -26.44 -20.62
N SER A 44 -41.79 -26.67 -21.51
CA SER A 44 -42.87 -27.61 -21.26
C SER A 44 -42.45 -29.05 -21.51
N LEU A 45 -42.73 -29.95 -20.57
CA LEU A 45 -42.51 -31.38 -20.74
C LEU A 45 -43.49 -32.03 -21.71
N ASP A 46 -44.59 -31.36 -22.09
CA ASP A 46 -45.53 -31.84 -23.10
C ASP A 46 -44.89 -31.95 -24.50
N ALA A 47 -43.73 -31.33 -24.71
CA ALA A 47 -42.93 -31.46 -25.93
C ALA A 47 -42.32 -32.86 -26.12
N GLY A 48 -42.29 -33.69 -25.07
CA GLY A 48 -41.73 -35.03 -25.07
C GLY A 48 -40.20 -35.08 -24.85
N PHE A 49 -39.68 -36.30 -24.74
CA PHE A 49 -38.28 -36.58 -24.39
C PHE A 49 -37.46 -36.97 -25.61
N SER A 50 -36.22 -36.48 -25.69
CA SER A 50 -35.30 -36.78 -26.78
C SER A 50 -34.60 -38.13 -26.62
N GLY A 51 -34.48 -38.64 -25.39
CA GLY A 51 -33.92 -39.95 -25.03
C GLY A 51 -34.56 -40.54 -23.78
N ARG A 52 -34.52 -41.87 -23.63
CA ARG A 52 -35.03 -42.60 -22.46
C ARG A 52 -34.51 -44.03 -22.42
N ASP A 53 -34.39 -44.59 -21.22
CA ASP A 53 -34.02 -45.99 -20.98
C ASP A 53 -35.19 -46.96 -21.20
N SER A 54 -36.41 -46.55 -20.83
CA SER A 54 -37.61 -47.37 -20.81
C SER A 54 -38.92 -46.56 -20.94
N GLY A 55 -40.05 -47.25 -21.09
CA GLY A 55 -41.38 -46.64 -21.22
C GLY A 55 -41.67 -45.93 -22.56
N SER A 56 -42.79 -45.20 -22.64
CA SER A 56 -43.12 -44.35 -23.80
C SER A 56 -44.01 -43.15 -23.43
N GLY A 57 -43.96 -42.08 -24.25
CA GLY A 57 -44.81 -40.89 -24.09
C GLY A 57 -44.40 -39.98 -22.93
N LEU A 58 -45.38 -39.37 -22.27
CA LEU A 58 -45.19 -38.49 -21.09
C LEU A 58 -45.19 -39.25 -19.75
N LEU A 59 -45.06 -40.57 -19.81
CA LEU A 59 -44.90 -41.42 -18.65
C LEU A 59 -43.40 -41.65 -18.40
N ILE A 60 -43.00 -41.43 -17.14
CA ILE A 60 -41.67 -41.77 -16.62
C ILE A 60 -41.90 -42.94 -15.65
N ASP A 61 -41.44 -44.13 -16.04
CA ASP A 61 -41.59 -45.35 -15.23
C ASP A 61 -40.75 -45.24 -13.94
N SER A 62 -41.06 -46.05 -12.93
CA SER A 62 -40.23 -46.16 -11.73
C SER A 62 -38.80 -46.57 -12.09
N GLU A 63 -37.81 -45.95 -11.43
CA GLU A 63 -36.38 -46.16 -11.64
C GLU A 63 -35.89 -45.85 -13.08
N SER A 64 -36.69 -45.09 -13.85
CA SER A 64 -36.38 -44.76 -15.23
C SER A 64 -35.80 -43.36 -15.41
N TYR A 65 -35.05 -43.19 -16.50
CA TYR A 65 -34.33 -41.98 -16.87
C TYR A 65 -34.82 -41.45 -18.22
N VAL A 66 -35.11 -40.14 -18.28
CA VAL A 66 -35.55 -39.47 -19.51
C VAL A 66 -34.76 -38.19 -19.74
N VAL A 67 -34.43 -37.94 -21.01
CA VAL A 67 -33.60 -36.82 -21.43
C VAL A 67 -34.42 -35.81 -22.21
N LEU A 68 -34.27 -34.54 -21.86
CA LEU A 68 -34.81 -33.38 -22.55
C LEU A 68 -33.66 -32.61 -23.21
N SER A 69 -33.69 -32.49 -24.54
CA SER A 69 -32.74 -31.63 -25.25
C SER A 69 -33.23 -30.17 -25.25
N THR A 70 -32.35 -29.23 -24.90
CA THR A 70 -32.66 -27.80 -24.95
C THR A 70 -32.22 -27.22 -26.31
N PRO A 71 -33.09 -26.51 -27.06
CA PRO A 71 -32.68 -25.96 -28.35
C PRO A 71 -31.70 -24.78 -28.18
N PRO A 72 -30.66 -24.65 -29.04
CA PRO A 72 -29.62 -23.61 -28.90
C PRO A 72 -30.11 -22.16 -28.92
N THR A 73 -31.33 -21.90 -29.38
CA THR A 73 -31.86 -20.56 -29.71
C THR A 73 -33.03 -20.10 -28.84
N SER A 74 -33.51 -20.91 -27.89
CA SER A 74 -34.75 -20.61 -27.13
C SER A 74 -34.64 -20.74 -25.62
N GLY A 75 -33.47 -21.10 -25.09
CA GLY A 75 -33.20 -20.89 -23.67
C GLY A 75 -31.72 -20.97 -23.33
N GLN A 76 -31.20 -19.91 -22.72
CA GLN A 76 -29.82 -19.84 -22.25
C GLN A 76 -29.85 -20.14 -20.76
N MET A 77 -29.35 -21.33 -20.40
CA MET A 77 -28.89 -21.59 -19.04
C MET A 77 -27.58 -20.82 -18.88
N LEU A 78 -27.48 -19.96 -17.87
CA LEU A 78 -26.27 -19.20 -17.61
C LEU A 78 -25.18 -20.17 -17.14
N ILE A 79 -23.98 -19.99 -17.68
CA ILE A 79 -22.85 -20.89 -17.40
C ILE A 79 -22.23 -20.57 -16.04
N ASN A 80 -22.25 -19.29 -15.64
CA ASN A 80 -21.82 -18.80 -14.35
C ASN A 80 -23.09 -18.33 -13.63
N GLY A 81 -23.64 -19.12 -12.70
CA GLY A 81 -24.80 -18.72 -11.92
C GLY A 81 -26.16 -18.94 -12.60
N ASP A 82 -26.87 -20.02 -12.29
CA ASP A 82 -28.29 -20.18 -12.64
C ASP A 82 -29.01 -21.14 -11.68
N THR A 83 -30.33 -21.25 -11.83
CA THR A 83 -31.18 -22.22 -11.12
C THR A 83 -32.16 -22.86 -12.09
N ILE A 84 -32.49 -24.12 -11.91
CA ILE A 84 -33.53 -24.82 -12.66
C ILE A 84 -34.51 -25.44 -11.68
N SER A 85 -35.80 -25.15 -11.85
CA SER A 85 -36.89 -25.72 -11.06
C SER A 85 -37.82 -26.57 -11.93
N LEU A 86 -38.12 -27.79 -11.49
CA LEU A 86 -39.16 -28.65 -12.04
C LEU A 86 -40.49 -28.29 -11.38
N VAL A 87 -41.48 -27.87 -12.17
CA VAL A 87 -42.77 -27.37 -11.70
C VAL A 87 -43.90 -28.24 -12.24
N ASN A 88 -44.75 -28.77 -11.37
CA ASN A 88 -45.87 -29.60 -11.79
C ASN A 88 -47.04 -28.77 -12.37
N ALA A 89 -48.04 -29.46 -12.92
CA ALA A 89 -49.22 -28.83 -13.54
C ALA A 89 -50.05 -27.94 -12.60
N SER A 90 -49.84 -28.00 -11.28
CA SER A 90 -50.49 -27.13 -10.29
C SER A 90 -49.67 -25.89 -9.92
N GLY A 91 -48.47 -25.73 -10.50
CA GLY A 91 -47.57 -24.60 -10.21
C GLY A 91 -46.67 -24.80 -9.00
N ASN A 92 -46.65 -26.00 -8.41
CA ASN A 92 -45.75 -26.30 -7.28
C ASN A 92 -44.39 -26.77 -7.79
N ILE A 93 -43.31 -26.27 -7.19
CA ILE A 93 -41.95 -26.78 -7.41
C ILE A 93 -41.88 -28.19 -6.81
N VAL A 94 -41.46 -29.14 -7.63
CA VAL A 94 -41.27 -30.55 -7.28
C VAL A 94 -39.81 -30.82 -6.96
N ASP A 95 -38.90 -30.15 -7.66
CA ASP A 95 -37.46 -30.24 -7.45
C ASP A 95 -36.77 -28.98 -8.00
N SER A 96 -35.58 -28.66 -7.50
CA SER A 96 -34.77 -27.55 -7.98
C SER A 96 -33.28 -27.82 -7.79
N VAL A 97 -32.48 -27.33 -8.74
CA VAL A 97 -31.01 -27.37 -8.68
C VAL A 97 -30.44 -26.00 -9.05
N SER A 98 -29.35 -25.59 -8.40
CA SER A 98 -28.66 -24.32 -8.64
C SER A 98 -27.15 -24.52 -8.78
N TRP A 99 -26.49 -23.59 -9.46
CA TRP A 99 -25.04 -23.53 -9.56
C TRP A 99 -24.56 -22.09 -9.69
N SER A 100 -23.39 -21.79 -9.14
CA SER A 100 -22.70 -20.48 -9.13
C SER A 100 -21.59 -20.43 -10.19
N ALA A 101 -20.86 -21.53 -10.37
CA ALA A 101 -19.67 -21.58 -11.22
C ALA A 101 -19.85 -22.36 -12.54
N ASN A 102 -18.92 -22.15 -13.46
CA ASN A 102 -18.83 -22.88 -14.72
C ASN A 102 -18.16 -24.24 -14.53
N PHE A 103 -18.94 -25.30 -14.67
CA PHE A 103 -18.49 -26.70 -14.60
C PHE A 103 -17.49 -27.14 -15.68
N GLY A 104 -17.14 -26.27 -16.62
CA GLY A 104 -16.20 -26.55 -17.70
C GLY A 104 -16.84 -27.23 -18.91
N SER A 105 -16.10 -27.23 -20.03
CA SER A 105 -16.59 -27.76 -21.30
C SER A 105 -16.75 -29.29 -21.26
N ASN A 106 -17.87 -29.81 -21.79
CA ASN A 106 -18.12 -31.25 -21.94
C ASN A 106 -18.15 -32.05 -20.61
N ARG A 107 -18.61 -31.41 -19.53
CA ARG A 107 -18.84 -32.02 -18.21
C ARG A 107 -20.33 -32.13 -17.91
N THR A 108 -20.73 -33.17 -17.19
CA THR A 108 -22.13 -33.34 -16.74
C THR A 108 -22.20 -33.00 -15.27
N ALA A 109 -23.02 -32.01 -14.89
CA ALA A 109 -23.30 -31.72 -13.49
C ALA A 109 -24.48 -32.57 -13.01
N ILE A 110 -24.35 -33.18 -11.84
CA ILE A 110 -25.33 -34.05 -11.17
C ILE A 110 -25.50 -33.61 -9.71
N PRO A 111 -26.64 -33.88 -9.05
CA PRO A 111 -26.77 -33.63 -7.62
C PRO A 111 -25.79 -34.50 -6.81
N THR A 112 -25.22 -33.92 -5.75
CA THR A 112 -24.35 -34.61 -4.78
C THR A 112 -25.07 -35.76 -4.08
N ASP A 113 -26.28 -35.52 -3.57
CA ASP A 113 -27.22 -36.57 -3.15
C ASP A 113 -28.43 -36.59 -4.09
N ALA A 114 -28.66 -37.75 -4.68
CA ALA A 114 -29.77 -38.01 -5.57
C ALA A 114 -31.15 -38.01 -4.88
N ASN A 115 -31.22 -38.15 -3.56
CA ASN A 115 -32.48 -38.35 -2.84
C ASN A 115 -32.95 -37.12 -2.08
N LEU A 116 -32.13 -36.06 -2.02
CA LEU A 116 -32.46 -34.81 -1.35
C LEU A 116 -32.81 -33.72 -2.38
N PRO A 117 -33.81 -32.86 -2.10
CA PRO A 117 -34.09 -31.69 -2.94
C PRO A 117 -33.03 -30.60 -2.73
N ALA A 118 -32.84 -29.73 -3.74
CA ALA A 118 -32.03 -28.51 -3.64
C ALA A 118 -30.58 -28.73 -3.17
N GLN A 119 -29.92 -29.73 -3.74
CA GLN A 119 -28.54 -30.08 -3.38
C GLN A 119 -27.50 -29.36 -4.24
N PRO A 120 -26.28 -29.13 -3.70
CA PRO A 120 -25.14 -28.71 -4.49
C PRO A 120 -24.88 -29.69 -5.65
N MET A 121 -24.42 -29.14 -6.76
CA MET A 121 -24.10 -29.89 -7.96
C MET A 121 -22.64 -30.34 -7.90
N MET A 122 -22.39 -31.58 -8.33
CA MET A 122 -21.04 -32.11 -8.53
C MET A 122 -20.85 -32.50 -10.00
N ILE A 123 -19.59 -32.64 -10.41
CA ILE A 123 -19.27 -33.17 -11.73
C ILE A 123 -19.41 -34.70 -11.72
N SER A 124 -20.15 -35.24 -12.68
CA SER A 124 -20.15 -36.69 -12.95
C SER A 124 -18.86 -37.10 -13.64
N GLY A 125 -18.25 -38.21 -13.21
CA GLY A 125 -17.05 -38.76 -13.84
C GLY A 125 -17.22 -39.07 -15.34
N TRP A 126 -18.43 -39.36 -15.81
CA TRP A 126 -18.75 -39.39 -17.25
C TRP A 126 -20.22 -39.10 -17.53
N ALA A 127 -20.53 -38.82 -18.80
CA ALA A 127 -21.92 -38.58 -19.23
C ALA A 127 -22.68 -39.92 -19.39
N THR A 128 -23.83 -40.05 -18.72
CA THR A 128 -24.70 -41.23 -18.73
C THR A 128 -26.12 -40.89 -19.21
N PRO A 129 -26.31 -40.35 -20.43
CA PRO A 129 -27.63 -39.92 -20.88
C PRO A 129 -28.62 -41.09 -20.91
N ALA A 130 -29.76 -40.90 -20.27
CA ALA A 130 -30.80 -41.90 -20.08
C ALA A 130 -30.29 -43.17 -19.38
N MET A 131 -29.37 -43.03 -18.42
CA MET A 131 -28.84 -44.14 -17.61
C MET A 131 -28.46 -43.62 -16.22
N ALA A 132 -28.28 -44.54 -15.26
CA ALA A 132 -27.80 -44.20 -13.93
C ALA A 132 -26.44 -43.49 -13.97
N ASN A 133 -26.31 -42.43 -13.18
CA ASN A 133 -25.03 -41.73 -12.99
C ASN A 133 -24.03 -42.60 -12.21
N PRO A 134 -22.72 -42.33 -12.30
CA PRO A 134 -21.69 -43.09 -11.60
C PRO A 134 -21.97 -43.29 -10.11
N ASN A 135 -22.33 -42.21 -9.39
CA ASN A 135 -22.67 -42.22 -7.97
C ASN A 135 -23.99 -42.93 -7.61
N GLN A 136 -24.71 -43.46 -8.60
CA GLN A 136 -25.97 -44.20 -8.44
C GLN A 136 -25.82 -45.69 -8.72
N MET A 137 -24.61 -46.13 -9.11
CA MET A 137 -24.29 -47.54 -9.24
C MET A 137 -23.98 -48.13 -7.87
N SER A 138 -24.27 -49.42 -7.69
CA SER A 138 -23.95 -50.13 -6.46
C SER A 138 -22.60 -50.83 -6.57
N SER A 139 -21.78 -50.71 -5.52
CA SER A 139 -20.62 -51.55 -5.32
C SER A 139 -21.03 -53.03 -5.18
N SER A 140 -20.15 -53.94 -5.59
CA SER A 140 -20.35 -55.38 -5.46
C SER A 140 -19.04 -56.10 -5.17
N VAL A 141 -19.11 -57.20 -4.43
CA VAL A 141 -17.93 -57.98 -4.06
C VAL A 141 -18.25 -59.47 -4.08
N ASN A 142 -17.36 -60.25 -4.68
CA ASN A 142 -17.35 -61.70 -4.57
C ASN A 142 -16.52 -62.08 -3.34
N GLU A 143 -17.20 -62.42 -2.25
CA GLU A 143 -16.55 -62.78 -0.97
C GLU A 143 -15.58 -63.98 -1.09
N SER A 144 -15.71 -64.81 -2.12
CA SER A 144 -14.87 -65.99 -2.34
C SER A 144 -13.60 -65.73 -3.17
N ALA A 145 -13.36 -64.49 -3.60
CA ALA A 145 -12.16 -64.13 -4.38
C ALA A 145 -10.93 -63.94 -3.49
N ASP A 146 -9.77 -64.40 -3.97
CA ASP A 146 -8.49 -64.33 -3.23
C ASP A 146 -7.89 -62.91 -3.21
N PHE A 147 -8.14 -62.08 -4.22
CA PHE A 147 -7.69 -60.68 -4.27
C PHE A 147 -8.85 -59.69 -4.22
N ARG A 148 -8.60 -58.55 -3.58
CA ARG A 148 -9.52 -57.42 -3.48
C ARG A 148 -8.78 -56.11 -3.63
N ILE A 149 -9.47 -55.07 -4.07
CA ILE A 149 -9.00 -53.69 -4.01
C ILE A 149 -9.01 -53.26 -2.54
N SER A 150 -7.89 -52.72 -2.05
CA SER A 150 -7.73 -52.19 -0.68
C SER A 150 -7.73 -50.67 -0.63
N GLU A 151 -7.13 -50.00 -1.61
CA GLU A 151 -6.96 -48.54 -1.62
C GLU A 151 -6.93 -48.00 -3.06
N LEU A 152 -7.38 -46.76 -3.26
CA LEU A 152 -7.39 -46.08 -4.55
C LEU A 152 -6.81 -44.67 -4.41
N MET A 153 -5.97 -44.24 -5.37
CA MET A 153 -5.56 -42.84 -5.58
C MET A 153 -6.06 -42.34 -6.95
N PRO A 154 -7.30 -41.84 -7.04
CA PRO A 154 -7.80 -41.19 -8.25
C PRO A 154 -7.15 -39.85 -8.58
N ASN A 155 -6.90 -39.00 -7.57
CA ASN A 155 -6.51 -37.60 -7.76
C ASN A 155 -5.12 -37.30 -7.15
N PRO A 156 -4.03 -37.83 -7.74
CA PRO A 156 -2.67 -37.60 -7.25
C PRO A 156 -2.24 -36.13 -7.45
N VAL A 157 -1.21 -35.69 -6.73
CA VAL A 157 -0.56 -34.40 -7.04
C VAL A 157 0.02 -34.43 -8.46
N GLY A 158 -0.26 -33.40 -9.24
CA GLY A 158 0.20 -33.27 -10.63
C GLY A 158 -0.79 -33.86 -11.64
N SER A 159 -0.27 -34.46 -12.72
CA SER A 159 -1.12 -35.06 -13.75
C SER A 159 -1.45 -36.51 -13.40
N ASP A 160 -2.73 -36.87 -13.48
CA ASP A 160 -3.23 -38.23 -13.28
C ASP A 160 -2.50 -39.31 -14.10
N SER A 161 -2.01 -38.92 -15.29
CA SER A 161 -1.31 -39.82 -16.22
C SER A 161 0.20 -39.86 -16.01
N ASN A 162 0.73 -39.28 -14.94
CA ASN A 162 2.15 -39.31 -14.65
C ASN A 162 2.68 -40.75 -14.51
N LEU A 163 4.00 -40.88 -14.63
CA LEU A 163 4.69 -42.14 -14.45
C LEU A 163 5.02 -42.33 -12.97
N TYR A 164 5.08 -43.60 -12.53
CA TYR A 164 5.48 -43.96 -11.18
C TYR A 164 6.75 -43.20 -10.71
N PRO A 165 6.79 -42.68 -9.47
CA PRO A 165 5.81 -42.82 -8.38
C PRO A 165 4.73 -41.72 -8.37
N GLU A 166 4.57 -40.97 -9.44
CA GLU A 166 3.55 -39.94 -9.59
C GLU A 166 2.38 -40.49 -10.43
N GLY A 167 1.15 -40.04 -10.20
CA GLY A 167 -0.02 -40.45 -10.99
C GLY A 167 -0.98 -41.42 -10.27
N GLU A 168 -2.04 -41.80 -10.97
CA GLU A 168 -3.12 -42.64 -10.44
C GLU A 168 -2.64 -44.06 -10.12
N TRP A 169 -3.16 -44.64 -9.04
CA TRP A 169 -2.93 -46.05 -8.70
C TRP A 169 -4.10 -46.70 -7.98
N VAL A 170 -4.12 -48.03 -8.04
CA VAL A 170 -5.05 -48.92 -7.36
C VAL A 170 -4.24 -49.95 -6.60
N GLU A 171 -4.52 -50.12 -5.32
CA GLU A 171 -3.90 -51.16 -4.51
C GLU A 171 -4.80 -52.38 -4.42
N ILE A 172 -4.19 -53.56 -4.55
CA ILE A 172 -4.84 -54.84 -4.30
C ILE A 172 -4.19 -55.55 -3.12
N VAL A 173 -4.99 -56.33 -2.38
CA VAL A 173 -4.56 -57.14 -1.25
C VAL A 173 -4.98 -58.60 -1.44
N ASN A 174 -4.12 -59.54 -1.05
CA ASN A 174 -4.51 -60.95 -0.92
C ASN A 174 -5.26 -61.17 0.39
N VAL A 175 -6.57 -61.39 0.30
CA VAL A 175 -7.46 -61.66 1.45
C VAL A 175 -7.66 -63.15 1.71
N GLY A 176 -7.08 -64.01 0.86
CA GLY A 176 -7.06 -65.46 1.05
C GLY A 176 -6.13 -65.87 2.20
N ASN A 177 -6.17 -67.17 2.54
CA ASN A 177 -5.30 -67.73 3.58
C ASN A 177 -3.97 -68.30 3.05
N ASP A 178 -3.83 -68.39 1.73
CA ASP A 178 -2.70 -69.00 1.03
C ASP A 178 -2.09 -67.98 0.03
N THR A 179 -0.83 -68.19 -0.35
CA THR A 179 -0.18 -67.46 -1.44
C THR A 179 -0.97 -67.68 -2.75
N ALA A 180 -1.36 -66.59 -3.42
CA ALA A 180 -2.12 -66.62 -4.66
C ALA A 180 -1.38 -65.88 -5.78
N SER A 181 -1.64 -66.25 -7.04
CA SER A 181 -1.04 -65.58 -8.19
C SER A 181 -1.99 -64.61 -8.89
N PHE A 182 -1.56 -63.36 -9.08
CA PHE A 182 -2.32 -62.34 -9.81
C PHE A 182 -2.06 -62.35 -11.32
N GLN A 183 -1.38 -63.37 -11.85
CA GLN A 183 -1.11 -63.46 -13.29
C GLN A 183 -2.41 -63.50 -14.12
N GLY A 184 -2.54 -62.55 -15.05
CA GLY A 184 -3.70 -62.44 -15.94
C GLY A 184 -4.85 -61.57 -15.41
N TRP A 185 -4.74 -61.05 -14.18
CA TRP A 185 -5.71 -60.15 -13.57
C TRP A 185 -5.66 -58.75 -14.20
N LYS A 186 -6.76 -58.01 -14.10
CA LYS A 186 -6.91 -56.68 -14.69
C LYS A 186 -7.78 -55.78 -13.82
N ILE A 187 -7.54 -54.47 -13.90
CA ILE A 187 -8.45 -53.44 -13.38
C ILE A 187 -9.20 -52.84 -14.56
N ARG A 188 -10.47 -52.45 -14.38
CA ARG A 188 -11.29 -51.81 -15.40
C ARG A 188 -11.98 -50.57 -14.84
N ASP A 189 -11.88 -49.44 -15.53
CA ASP A 189 -12.57 -48.19 -15.18
C ASP A 189 -14.05 -48.20 -15.59
N GLY A 190 -14.81 -47.19 -15.17
CA GLY A 190 -16.26 -47.09 -15.40
C GLY A 190 -16.62 -46.92 -16.89
N ARG A 191 -15.63 -46.57 -17.71
CA ARG A 191 -15.74 -46.44 -19.18
C ARG A 191 -15.37 -47.74 -19.91
N ASN A 192 -15.23 -48.84 -19.19
CA ASN A 192 -14.86 -50.16 -19.70
C ASN A 192 -13.45 -50.28 -20.29
N THR A 193 -12.51 -49.41 -19.89
CA THR A 193 -11.10 -49.51 -20.27
C THR A 193 -10.34 -50.31 -19.23
N SER A 194 -9.60 -51.35 -19.67
CA SER A 194 -8.85 -52.22 -18.76
C SER A 194 -7.36 -51.90 -18.71
N LEU A 195 -6.81 -51.89 -17.49
CA LEU A 195 -5.39 -51.92 -17.17
C LEU A 195 -4.99 -53.34 -16.79
N ALA A 196 -4.03 -53.93 -17.52
CA ALA A 196 -3.50 -55.23 -17.16
C ALA A 196 -2.50 -55.11 -16.02
N LEU A 197 -2.49 -56.08 -15.10
CA LEU A 197 -1.45 -56.23 -14.09
C LEU A 197 -0.25 -56.91 -14.76
N ASP A 198 0.75 -56.10 -15.11
CA ASP A 198 1.94 -56.49 -15.88
C ASP A 198 3.14 -55.59 -15.50
N SER A 199 4.31 -55.81 -16.11
CA SER A 199 5.52 -55.04 -15.79
C SER A 199 5.44 -53.55 -16.15
N GLN A 200 4.40 -53.13 -16.88
CA GLN A 200 4.17 -51.73 -17.23
C GLN A 200 3.29 -51.02 -16.20
N SER A 201 2.50 -51.74 -15.39
CA SER A 201 1.68 -51.18 -14.33
C SER A 201 2.21 -51.47 -12.92
N ILE A 202 3.13 -52.42 -12.78
CA ILE A 202 3.72 -52.81 -11.50
C ILE A 202 5.24 -52.55 -11.53
N PRO A 203 5.72 -51.48 -10.88
CA PRO A 203 7.14 -51.16 -10.79
C PRO A 203 7.96 -52.33 -10.20
N GLY A 204 8.97 -52.79 -10.94
CA GLY A 204 9.87 -53.85 -10.49
C GLY A 204 9.44 -55.29 -10.78
N LEU A 205 8.26 -55.51 -11.36
CA LEU A 205 7.79 -56.85 -11.74
C LEU A 205 8.62 -57.43 -12.90
N ASN A 206 9.20 -58.62 -12.71
CA ASN A 206 9.83 -59.38 -13.79
C ASN A 206 8.92 -60.53 -14.25
N GLU A 207 8.25 -60.34 -15.38
CA GLU A 207 7.27 -61.30 -15.91
C GLU A 207 7.83 -62.71 -16.21
N SER A 208 9.16 -62.85 -16.30
CA SER A 208 9.84 -64.14 -16.52
C SER A 208 10.06 -64.95 -15.24
N ILE A 209 9.84 -64.37 -14.07
CA ILE A 209 10.03 -65.00 -12.76
C ILE A 209 8.65 -65.35 -12.19
N SER A 210 8.39 -66.64 -11.95
CA SER A 210 7.06 -67.09 -11.48
C SER A 210 6.70 -66.59 -10.08
N SER A 211 7.70 -66.46 -9.19
CA SER A 211 7.48 -65.98 -7.82
C SER A 211 7.15 -64.48 -7.75
N ASP A 212 7.48 -63.71 -8.79
CA ASP A 212 7.13 -62.27 -8.83
C ASP A 212 5.64 -62.05 -9.12
N TRP A 213 4.91 -63.10 -9.55
CA TRP A 213 3.47 -63.08 -9.80
C TRP A 213 2.64 -63.51 -8.58
N GLU A 214 3.26 -63.73 -7.43
CA GLU A 214 2.65 -64.29 -6.22
C GLU A 214 2.60 -63.23 -5.10
N LEU A 215 1.49 -63.20 -4.36
CA LEU A 215 1.35 -62.42 -3.13
C LEU A 215 0.99 -63.37 -1.98
N ASP A 216 1.71 -63.28 -0.86
CA ASP A 216 1.36 -64.01 0.37
C ASP A 216 0.07 -63.44 0.98
N ALA A 217 -0.56 -64.22 1.86
CA ALA A 217 -1.78 -63.80 2.55
C ALA A 217 -1.54 -62.49 3.34
N GLY A 218 -2.36 -61.47 3.08
CA GLY A 218 -2.24 -60.14 3.66
C GLY A 218 -1.21 -59.21 3.01
N GLU A 219 -0.54 -59.63 1.93
CA GLU A 219 0.35 -58.73 1.18
C GLU A 219 -0.42 -57.82 0.23
N HIS A 220 0.11 -56.62 0.04
CA HIS A 220 -0.46 -55.53 -0.75
C HIS A 220 0.40 -55.28 -2.00
N LEU A 221 -0.26 -54.92 -3.10
CA LEU A 221 0.37 -54.62 -4.38
C LEU A 221 -0.24 -53.37 -5.00
N VAL A 222 0.60 -52.38 -5.29
CA VAL A 222 0.19 -51.13 -5.93
C VAL A 222 0.32 -51.25 -7.45
N VAL A 223 -0.79 -51.01 -8.14
CA VAL A 223 -0.91 -51.06 -9.60
C VAL A 223 -1.10 -49.64 -10.13
N TRP A 224 -0.11 -49.14 -10.84
CA TRP A 224 -0.06 -47.77 -11.35
C TRP A 224 -0.64 -47.67 -12.76
N ARG A 225 -1.38 -46.59 -13.00
CA ARG A 225 -1.82 -46.23 -14.36
C ARG A 225 -0.62 -46.05 -15.29
N ASN A 226 0.44 -45.39 -14.81
CA ASN A 226 1.73 -45.25 -15.47
C ASN A 226 1.60 -44.80 -16.95
N GLY A 227 0.82 -43.74 -17.20
CA GLY A 227 0.56 -43.19 -18.54
C GLY A 227 -0.37 -44.00 -19.47
N ARG A 228 -1.01 -45.07 -18.97
CA ARG A 228 -1.93 -45.91 -19.77
C ARG A 228 -3.35 -45.33 -19.84
N ALA A 229 -4.17 -45.94 -20.69
CA ALA A 229 -5.47 -45.41 -21.11
C ALA A 229 -6.59 -45.53 -20.06
N MET A 230 -6.51 -46.48 -19.12
CA MET A 230 -7.41 -46.52 -17.96
C MET A 230 -7.25 -45.22 -17.20
N SER A 231 -8.34 -44.62 -16.73
CA SER A 231 -8.25 -43.45 -15.85
C SER A 231 -9.40 -43.44 -14.86
N LEU A 232 -9.03 -43.24 -13.60
CA LEU A 232 -9.89 -42.97 -12.47
C LEU A 232 -10.38 -41.53 -12.56
N GLN A 233 -11.67 -41.28 -12.35
CA GLN A 233 -12.21 -39.92 -12.39
C GLN A 233 -12.26 -39.31 -11.00
N ASN A 234 -11.59 -38.18 -10.81
CA ASN A 234 -11.52 -37.46 -9.52
C ASN A 234 -12.91 -37.12 -8.97
N SER A 235 -13.88 -36.87 -9.85
CA SER A 235 -15.27 -36.55 -9.52
C SER A 235 -16.20 -37.79 -9.46
N GLY A 236 -15.63 -38.94 -9.13
CA GLY A 236 -16.36 -40.20 -8.94
C GLY A 236 -16.29 -41.15 -10.13
N ASP A 237 -15.98 -42.43 -9.86
CA ASP A 237 -15.89 -43.47 -10.88
C ASP A 237 -16.38 -44.83 -10.37
N ALA A 238 -16.49 -45.80 -11.28
CA ALA A 238 -16.65 -47.21 -10.96
C ALA A 238 -15.40 -48.00 -11.36
N VAL A 239 -14.73 -48.65 -10.42
CA VAL A 239 -13.52 -49.43 -10.65
C VAL A 239 -13.81 -50.90 -10.40
N SER A 240 -13.48 -51.75 -11.36
CA SER A 240 -13.70 -53.20 -11.25
C SER A 240 -12.40 -53.99 -11.29
N LEU A 241 -12.26 -54.96 -10.40
CA LEU A 241 -11.21 -55.98 -10.43
C LEU A 241 -11.71 -57.21 -11.19
N ILE A 242 -10.91 -57.68 -12.15
CA ILE A 242 -11.24 -58.79 -13.05
C ILE A 242 -10.19 -59.88 -12.88
N ASP A 243 -10.65 -61.11 -12.65
CA ASP A 243 -9.78 -62.26 -12.50
C ASP A 243 -9.17 -62.74 -13.82
N ASN A 244 -8.33 -63.77 -13.74
CA ASN A 244 -7.66 -64.38 -14.88
C ASN A 244 -8.58 -65.24 -15.78
N GLN A 245 -9.84 -65.46 -15.41
CA GLN A 245 -10.89 -66.05 -16.26
C GLN A 245 -11.71 -64.97 -16.99
N GLY A 246 -11.61 -63.71 -16.57
CA GLY A 246 -12.36 -62.59 -17.13
C GLY A 246 -13.64 -62.27 -16.36
N GLU A 247 -13.85 -62.86 -15.18
CA GLU A 247 -14.99 -62.58 -14.32
C GLU A 247 -14.70 -61.37 -13.42
N VAL A 248 -15.73 -60.55 -13.18
CA VAL A 248 -15.62 -59.41 -12.27
C VAL A 248 -15.73 -59.91 -10.83
N VAL A 249 -14.69 -59.69 -10.03
CA VAL A 249 -14.66 -60.15 -8.63
C VAL A 249 -15.04 -59.04 -7.65
N GLN A 250 -14.84 -57.78 -8.02
CA GLN A 250 -15.21 -56.63 -7.22
C GLN A 250 -15.50 -55.46 -8.15
N THR A 251 -16.54 -54.69 -7.86
CA THR A 251 -16.81 -53.38 -8.44
C THR A 251 -17.01 -52.40 -7.30
N LEU A 252 -16.34 -51.28 -7.38
CA LEU A 252 -16.31 -50.23 -6.38
C LEU A 252 -16.76 -48.94 -7.03
N VAL A 253 -17.69 -48.25 -6.39
CA VAL A 253 -18.19 -46.96 -6.83
C VAL A 253 -17.81 -45.91 -5.80
N TYR A 254 -17.27 -44.79 -6.26
CA TYR A 254 -16.97 -43.63 -5.42
C TYR A 254 -17.49 -42.34 -6.05
N SER A 255 -17.73 -41.33 -5.23
CA SER A 255 -18.36 -40.08 -5.61
C SER A 255 -17.36 -38.94 -5.83
N LEU A 256 -16.33 -38.81 -5.00
CA LEU A 256 -15.33 -37.75 -5.11
C LEU A 256 -14.00 -38.22 -4.53
N THR A 257 -12.91 -37.68 -5.03
CA THR A 257 -11.59 -37.83 -4.43
C THR A 257 -10.87 -36.47 -4.44
N PRO A 258 -10.75 -35.84 -3.26
CA PRO A 258 -9.91 -34.67 -3.05
C PRO A 258 -8.48 -34.87 -3.54
N LEU A 259 -7.79 -33.77 -3.86
CA LEU A 259 -6.39 -33.82 -4.28
C LEU A 259 -5.55 -34.54 -3.21
N ASN A 260 -4.68 -35.44 -3.67
CA ASN A 260 -3.78 -36.25 -2.86
C ASN A 260 -4.48 -37.12 -1.78
N SER A 261 -5.78 -37.35 -1.90
CA SER A 261 -6.54 -38.25 -1.01
C SER A 261 -6.66 -39.63 -1.62
N THR A 262 -6.64 -40.65 -0.75
CA THR A 262 -7.02 -42.02 -1.11
C THR A 262 -8.39 -42.40 -0.57
N LEU A 263 -8.98 -43.42 -1.19
CA LEU A 263 -10.20 -44.06 -0.74
C LEU A 263 -9.89 -45.47 -0.26
N VAL A 264 -10.49 -45.87 0.86
CA VAL A 264 -10.33 -47.19 1.48
C VAL A 264 -11.70 -47.76 1.85
N SER A 265 -11.79 -49.10 1.94
CA SER A 265 -13.00 -49.74 2.49
C SER A 265 -13.16 -49.39 3.96
N GLY A 266 -14.42 -49.30 4.42
CA GLY A 266 -14.72 -49.23 5.85
C GLY A 266 -14.29 -50.49 6.63
N ASN A 267 -14.80 -50.62 7.86
CA ASN A 267 -14.44 -51.74 8.74
C ASN A 267 -15.04 -53.07 8.27
N ASP A 268 -16.15 -53.04 7.53
CA ASP A 268 -16.76 -54.18 6.85
C ASP A 268 -16.64 -54.04 5.32
N ILE A 269 -16.62 -55.18 4.62
CA ILE A 269 -16.47 -55.25 3.16
C ILE A 269 -17.67 -54.70 2.39
N ALA A 270 -18.82 -54.61 3.05
CA ALA A 270 -20.04 -54.02 2.52
C ALA A 270 -20.15 -52.52 2.83
N ASP A 271 -19.23 -51.94 3.61
CA ASP A 271 -19.25 -50.52 3.95
C ASP A 271 -18.96 -49.66 2.71
N GLU A 272 -19.48 -48.43 2.74
CA GLU A 272 -19.14 -47.43 1.74
C GLU A 272 -17.65 -47.09 1.80
N TRP A 273 -17.07 -46.87 0.63
CA TRP A 273 -15.69 -46.44 0.52
C TRP A 273 -15.57 -44.99 0.95
N THR A 274 -14.63 -44.73 1.85
CA THR A 274 -14.48 -43.42 2.49
C THR A 274 -13.04 -42.94 2.36
N HIS A 275 -12.84 -41.65 2.61
CA HIS A 275 -11.51 -41.04 2.59
C HIS A 275 -10.62 -41.65 3.66
N SER A 276 -9.42 -42.05 3.27
CA SER A 276 -8.38 -42.46 4.20
C SER A 276 -7.85 -41.23 4.96
N PRO A 277 -7.52 -41.36 6.26
CA PRO A 277 -6.71 -40.38 6.98
C PRO A 277 -5.40 -39.98 6.27
N TRP A 278 -4.74 -40.93 5.59
CA TRP A 278 -3.54 -40.69 4.77
C TRP A 278 -3.32 -41.85 3.78
N PRO A 279 -2.61 -41.63 2.65
CA PRO A 279 -2.28 -42.69 1.69
C PRO A 279 -1.34 -43.77 2.26
N THR A 280 -1.58 -45.06 1.96
CA THR A 280 -0.75 -46.19 2.44
C THR A 280 -0.24 -47.13 1.34
N PRO A 281 0.39 -46.62 0.25
CA PRO A 281 0.79 -47.47 -0.88
C PRO A 281 1.79 -48.57 -0.47
N GLY A 282 1.37 -49.82 -0.66
CA GLY A 282 2.11 -51.05 -0.38
C GLY A 282 2.00 -51.53 1.08
N TYR A 283 1.15 -50.92 1.89
CA TYR A 283 0.99 -51.23 3.31
C TYR A 283 -0.49 -51.35 3.69
N ALA A 284 -0.76 -51.87 4.89
CA ALA A 284 -2.13 -51.95 5.39
C ALA A 284 -2.72 -50.55 5.65
N ASN A 285 -3.99 -50.38 5.24
CA ASN A 285 -4.77 -49.18 5.47
C ASN A 285 -4.83 -48.79 6.96
N PRO A 286 -4.89 -47.49 7.28
CA PRO A 286 -5.04 -47.03 8.65
C PRO A 286 -6.39 -47.45 9.24
N LEU A 287 -6.41 -47.74 10.54
CA LEU A 287 -7.65 -47.98 11.29
C LEU A 287 -8.28 -46.66 11.72
N PHE A 288 -9.59 -46.53 11.55
CA PHE A 288 -10.36 -45.36 11.97
C PHE A 288 -11.81 -45.75 12.33
N ASP A 289 -12.48 -44.86 13.05
CA ASP A 289 -13.89 -45.03 13.39
C ASP A 289 -14.78 -44.71 12.17
N ASN A 290 -15.65 -45.64 11.79
CA ASN A 290 -16.63 -45.47 10.73
C ASN A 290 -17.96 -46.13 11.16
N PRO A 291 -19.03 -45.34 11.45
CA PRO A 291 -19.08 -43.88 11.42
C PRO A 291 -18.20 -43.25 12.52
N TYR A 292 -17.73 -42.02 12.28
CA TYR A 292 -17.00 -41.21 13.24
C TYR A 292 -17.90 -40.83 14.42
N THR A 293 -17.37 -40.97 15.65
CA THR A 293 -18.12 -40.75 16.90
C THR A 293 -17.50 -39.67 17.80
N GLY A 294 -16.45 -38.98 17.33
CA GLY A 294 -15.80 -37.90 18.07
C GLY A 294 -16.58 -36.58 18.02
N ALA A 295 -15.98 -35.52 18.57
CA ALA A 295 -16.53 -34.17 18.55
C ALA A 295 -16.59 -33.59 17.12
N THR A 296 -17.62 -32.79 16.86
CA THR A 296 -17.97 -32.26 15.52
C THR A 296 -18.23 -30.75 15.50
N THR A 297 -17.84 -30.00 16.54
CA THR A 297 -17.96 -28.53 16.61
C THR A 297 -16.66 -27.85 16.16
N LEU A 298 -16.08 -28.31 15.06
CA LEU A 298 -14.99 -27.59 14.40
C LEU A 298 -15.61 -26.49 13.54
N GLU A 299 -15.03 -25.30 13.58
CA GLU A 299 -15.53 -24.13 12.84
C GLU A 299 -14.41 -23.52 11.99
N VAL A 300 -14.74 -22.97 10.83
CA VAL A 300 -13.92 -22.01 10.10
C VAL A 300 -14.05 -20.67 10.80
N ASN A 301 -12.92 -20.08 11.18
CA ASN A 301 -12.84 -18.80 11.90
C ASN A 301 -12.53 -17.62 10.97
N GLU A 302 -11.70 -17.86 9.94
CA GLU A 302 -11.16 -16.82 9.09
C GLU A 302 -10.82 -17.40 7.72
N VAL A 303 -11.03 -16.64 6.64
CA VAL A 303 -10.68 -17.07 5.28
C VAL A 303 -9.90 -15.98 4.56
N MET A 304 -8.83 -16.34 3.87
CA MET A 304 -8.05 -15.47 2.98
C MET A 304 -8.11 -16.03 1.56
N PRO A 305 -8.96 -15.52 0.68
CA PRO A 305 -9.05 -16.01 -0.70
C PRO A 305 -7.85 -15.62 -1.56
N GLN A 306 -7.11 -14.57 -1.19
CA GLN A 306 -5.91 -14.14 -1.92
C GLN A 306 -4.99 -13.30 -1.04
N CYS A 307 -3.70 -13.65 -0.99
CA CYS A 307 -2.68 -12.73 -0.52
C CYS A 307 -1.39 -12.87 -1.34
N THR A 308 -1.03 -11.80 -2.05
CA THR A 308 0.25 -11.69 -2.77
C THR A 308 1.16 -10.68 -2.10
N GLY A 309 2.28 -11.14 -1.51
CA GLY A 309 3.33 -10.26 -0.97
C GLY A 309 2.96 -9.58 0.35
N GLY A 310 2.14 -10.23 1.17
CA GLY A 310 1.78 -9.75 2.50
C GLY A 310 2.88 -9.97 3.54
N ASN A 311 2.81 -9.24 4.66
CA ASN A 311 3.78 -9.36 5.76
C ASN A 311 3.47 -10.51 6.75
N LEU A 312 2.50 -11.38 6.44
CA LEU A 312 2.00 -12.43 7.34
C LEU A 312 2.85 -13.71 7.32
N GLY A 313 3.78 -13.85 6.39
CA GLY A 313 4.59 -15.07 6.24
C GLY A 313 3.82 -16.27 5.68
N ILE A 314 2.56 -16.07 5.28
CA ILE A 314 1.71 -17.02 4.55
C ILE A 314 1.27 -16.31 3.27
N ASP A 315 1.68 -16.85 2.12
CA ASP A 315 1.30 -16.36 0.79
C ASP A 315 0.21 -17.26 0.20
N GLY A 316 -0.68 -16.68 -0.61
CA GLY A 316 -1.73 -17.42 -1.30
C GLY A 316 -3.05 -17.50 -0.54
N ASP A 317 -3.84 -18.51 -0.87
CA ASP A 317 -5.14 -18.77 -0.29
C ASP A 317 -4.93 -19.51 1.04
N TRP A 318 -5.69 -19.20 2.08
CA TRP A 318 -5.72 -20.02 3.28
C TRP A 318 -7.05 -19.87 4.01
N LEU A 319 -7.35 -20.84 4.86
CA LEU A 319 -8.50 -20.77 5.75
C LEU A 319 -8.09 -21.26 7.14
N GLU A 320 -8.66 -20.67 8.17
CA GLU A 320 -8.37 -21.01 9.55
C GLU A 320 -9.53 -21.79 10.15
N ILE A 321 -9.20 -22.86 10.86
CA ILE A 321 -10.14 -23.65 11.66
C ILE A 321 -9.86 -23.49 13.15
N HIS A 322 -10.93 -23.47 13.93
CA HIS A 322 -10.90 -23.29 15.38
C HIS A 322 -11.72 -24.39 16.06
N ASN A 323 -11.15 -25.00 17.09
CA ASN A 323 -11.85 -25.98 17.93
C ASN A 323 -12.63 -25.27 19.05
N THR A 324 -13.94 -25.07 18.85
CA THR A 324 -14.83 -24.47 19.85
C THR A 324 -15.36 -25.47 20.89
N ASP A 325 -15.02 -26.77 20.78
CA ASP A 325 -15.38 -27.77 21.78
C ASP A 325 -14.50 -27.64 23.05
N SER A 326 -14.95 -28.30 24.10
CA SER A 326 -14.23 -28.56 25.34
C SER A 326 -13.28 -29.77 25.29
N VAL A 327 -13.22 -30.50 24.17
CA VAL A 327 -12.41 -31.70 23.98
C VAL A 327 -11.57 -31.61 22.70
N THR A 328 -10.49 -32.39 22.63
CA THR A 328 -9.67 -32.51 21.43
C THR A 328 -10.48 -33.08 20.26
N ILE A 329 -10.43 -32.43 19.10
CA ILE A 329 -11.04 -32.91 17.86
C ILE A 329 -10.00 -33.64 17.02
N ASN A 330 -10.39 -34.79 16.47
CA ASN A 330 -9.59 -35.48 15.47
C ASN A 330 -9.92 -34.91 14.08
N LEU A 331 -8.96 -34.21 13.49
CA LEU A 331 -9.05 -33.56 12.17
C LEU A 331 -8.94 -34.54 11.00
N SER A 332 -8.49 -35.77 11.23
CA SER A 332 -8.38 -36.75 10.14
C SER A 332 -9.75 -36.98 9.49
N ARG A 333 -9.79 -36.97 8.15
CA ARG A 333 -10.98 -37.19 7.32
C ARG A 333 -12.04 -36.07 7.37
N TRP A 334 -11.78 -34.94 8.04
CA TRP A 334 -12.58 -33.74 7.81
C TRP A 334 -12.35 -33.23 6.38
N LEU A 335 -13.38 -32.64 5.79
CA LEU A 335 -13.34 -32.14 4.42
C LEU A 335 -13.69 -30.66 4.36
N VAL A 336 -13.02 -29.93 3.47
CA VAL A 336 -13.50 -28.65 2.95
C VAL A 336 -13.87 -28.85 1.49
N VAL A 337 -15.08 -28.43 1.10
CA VAL A 337 -15.61 -28.57 -0.26
C VAL A 337 -16.01 -27.20 -0.77
N ALA A 338 -15.41 -26.77 -1.87
CA ALA A 338 -15.78 -25.55 -2.59
C ALA A 338 -16.95 -25.82 -3.56
N ASP A 339 -17.73 -24.78 -3.86
CA ASP A 339 -18.89 -24.88 -4.76
C ASP A 339 -18.50 -25.15 -6.23
N SER A 340 -17.25 -24.88 -6.58
CA SER A 340 -16.58 -25.26 -7.83
C SER A 340 -16.50 -26.79 -8.03
N GLY A 341 -16.65 -27.55 -6.95
CA GLY A 341 -16.48 -29.00 -6.90
C GLY A 341 -15.08 -29.45 -6.48
N ASP A 342 -14.17 -28.51 -6.23
CA ASP A 342 -12.87 -28.80 -5.62
C ASP A 342 -13.05 -29.14 -4.14
N ALA A 343 -12.27 -30.09 -3.65
CA ALA A 343 -12.33 -30.51 -2.26
C ALA A 343 -10.96 -30.88 -1.74
N MET A 344 -10.79 -30.74 -0.43
CA MET A 344 -9.59 -31.13 0.31
C MET A 344 -9.97 -31.92 1.56
N VAL A 345 -9.17 -32.95 1.86
CA VAL A 345 -9.21 -33.63 3.17
C VAL A 345 -8.14 -32.97 4.04
N LEU A 346 -8.48 -32.69 5.30
CA LEU A 346 -7.55 -32.15 6.28
C LEU A 346 -6.42 -33.17 6.52
N GLN A 347 -5.21 -32.83 6.05
CA GLN A 347 -4.01 -33.66 6.12
C GLN A 347 -2.79 -32.81 6.50
N SER A 348 -1.74 -33.43 7.02
CA SER A 348 -0.51 -32.74 7.47
C SER A 348 0.14 -31.86 6.41
N LEU A 349 -0.05 -32.16 5.13
CA LEU A 349 0.55 -31.39 4.03
C LEU A 349 -0.08 -30.01 3.86
N TYR A 350 -1.35 -29.85 4.24
CA TYR A 350 -2.10 -28.59 4.14
C TYR A 350 -2.21 -27.88 5.48
N LEU A 351 -1.88 -28.55 6.60
CA LEU A 351 -2.22 -28.09 7.93
C LEU A 351 -0.98 -27.57 8.66
N GLN A 352 -1.00 -26.29 9.05
CA GLN A 352 -0.02 -25.69 9.93
C GLN A 352 -0.67 -25.35 11.28
N HIS A 353 -0.08 -25.85 12.37
CA HIS A 353 -0.53 -25.54 13.73
C HIS A 353 0.06 -24.22 14.20
N TYR A 354 -0.73 -23.44 14.94
CA TYR A 354 -0.33 -22.16 15.49
C TYR A 354 -0.57 -22.10 17.00
N ALA A 355 0.29 -21.37 17.70
CA ALA A 355 0.08 -21.00 19.09
C ALA A 355 0.55 -19.56 19.30
N ALA A 356 -0.38 -18.68 19.70
CA ALA A 356 -0.13 -17.24 19.89
C ALA A 356 0.50 -16.59 18.65
N GLY A 357 -0.11 -16.81 17.48
CA GLY A 357 0.34 -16.29 16.18
C GLY A 357 1.63 -16.91 15.62
N VAL A 358 2.21 -17.94 16.26
CA VAL A 358 3.47 -18.58 15.82
C VAL A 358 3.24 -20.01 15.36
N ALA A 359 3.63 -20.28 14.11
CA ALA A 359 3.60 -21.62 13.53
C ALA A 359 4.58 -22.59 14.23
N TYR A 360 4.13 -23.82 14.49
CA TYR A 360 4.99 -24.89 15.02
C TYR A 360 4.67 -26.26 14.44
N ASP A 361 5.68 -27.15 14.42
CA ASP A 361 5.52 -28.53 13.93
C ASP A 361 4.96 -29.44 15.03
N ARG A 362 3.85 -30.11 14.72
CA ARG A 362 3.21 -31.09 15.61
C ARG A 362 3.30 -32.49 15.04
N SER A 363 3.78 -33.47 15.84
CA SER A 363 3.90 -34.86 15.39
C SER A 363 2.57 -35.61 15.28
N ASP A 364 1.54 -35.13 15.98
CA ASP A 364 0.17 -35.63 15.99
C ASP A 364 -0.80 -34.62 15.35
N TRP A 365 -0.46 -34.15 14.14
CA TRP A 365 -1.19 -33.12 13.39
C TRP A 365 -2.71 -33.33 13.27
N TRP A 366 -3.18 -34.57 13.41
CA TRP A 366 -4.60 -34.93 13.36
C TRP A 366 -5.37 -34.57 14.64
N ASN A 367 -4.73 -34.08 15.71
CA ASN A 367 -5.40 -33.63 16.93
C ASN A 367 -5.35 -32.11 17.03
N LEU A 368 -6.50 -31.48 17.30
CA LEU A 368 -6.62 -30.06 17.64
C LEU A 368 -7.22 -29.95 19.04
N ASP A 369 -6.49 -29.42 20.01
CA ASP A 369 -6.99 -29.32 21.40
C ASP A 369 -8.03 -28.20 21.54
N ALA A 370 -8.77 -28.20 22.64
CA ALA A 370 -9.85 -27.25 22.89
C ALA A 370 -9.32 -25.80 22.88
N GLY A 371 -9.93 -24.93 22.07
CA GLY A 371 -9.54 -23.52 21.90
C GLY A 371 -8.28 -23.30 21.06
N GLU A 372 -7.75 -24.33 20.40
CA GLU A 372 -6.62 -24.18 19.47
C GLU A 372 -7.10 -23.89 18.04
N TYR A 373 -6.22 -23.21 17.31
CA TYR A 373 -6.40 -22.84 15.90
C TYR A 373 -5.43 -23.63 15.02
N ALA A 374 -5.83 -23.91 13.79
CA ALA A 374 -4.94 -24.40 12.76
C ALA A 374 -5.26 -23.74 11.41
N VAL A 375 -4.22 -23.41 10.65
CA VAL A 375 -4.37 -22.79 9.34
C VAL A 375 -4.17 -23.84 8.26
N LEU A 376 -5.12 -23.88 7.34
CA LEU A 376 -5.14 -24.71 6.15
C LEU A 376 -4.62 -23.90 4.96
N ILE A 377 -3.50 -24.35 4.41
CA ILE A 377 -2.78 -23.74 3.30
C ILE A 377 -2.80 -24.73 2.13
N PRO A 378 -3.69 -24.55 1.14
CA PRO A 378 -3.72 -25.37 -0.07
C PRO A 378 -2.41 -25.26 -0.86
N GLU A 379 -1.93 -26.35 -1.46
CA GLU A 379 -0.69 -26.34 -2.27
C GLU A 379 -0.79 -25.49 -3.56
N ASN A 380 -2.01 -25.23 -4.04
CA ASN A 380 -2.26 -24.41 -5.23
C ASN A 380 -3.08 -23.17 -4.82
N ASN A 381 -2.56 -21.97 -5.14
CA ASN A 381 -3.21 -20.67 -4.95
C ASN A 381 -4.40 -20.45 -5.91
N GLY A 382 -5.41 -21.31 -5.79
CA GLY A 382 -6.66 -21.23 -6.55
C GLY A 382 -7.67 -22.25 -6.07
N PHE A 383 -7.59 -22.64 -4.79
CA PHE A 383 -8.65 -23.43 -4.14
C PHE A 383 -9.83 -22.51 -3.79
N LEU A 384 -9.56 -21.24 -3.48
CA LEU A 384 -10.57 -20.24 -3.18
C LEU A 384 -10.70 -19.24 -4.35
N SER A 385 -11.92 -18.74 -4.59
CA SER A 385 -12.17 -17.66 -5.55
C SER A 385 -12.34 -16.32 -4.86
N ASN A 386 -12.05 -15.25 -5.60
CA ASN A 386 -12.22 -13.88 -5.13
C ASN A 386 -13.65 -13.34 -5.28
N PHE A 387 -14.53 -14.08 -5.96
CA PHE A 387 -15.87 -13.61 -6.33
C PHE A 387 -16.91 -14.72 -6.19
N ASP A 388 -18.02 -14.40 -5.53
CA ASP A 388 -19.22 -15.24 -5.36
C ASP A 388 -18.89 -16.72 -5.08
N GLU A 389 -18.18 -16.96 -3.97
CA GLU A 389 -17.69 -18.29 -3.59
C GLU A 389 -18.39 -18.79 -2.32
N MET A 390 -18.52 -20.11 -2.23
CA MET A 390 -19.04 -20.81 -1.07
C MET A 390 -18.16 -22.04 -0.75
N ILE A 391 -17.86 -22.23 0.53
CA ILE A 391 -17.19 -23.44 1.03
C ILE A 391 -17.99 -24.11 2.15
N ASP A 392 -18.02 -25.45 2.13
CA ASP A 392 -18.57 -26.29 3.18
C ASP A 392 -17.45 -26.90 4.01
N LEU A 393 -17.53 -26.79 5.34
CA LEU A 393 -16.79 -27.64 6.26
C LEU A 393 -17.65 -28.88 6.57
N ARG A 394 -17.12 -30.07 6.29
CA ARG A 394 -17.81 -31.35 6.50
C ARG A 394 -17.07 -32.24 7.46
N ASP A 395 -17.82 -32.93 8.31
CA ASP A 395 -17.26 -33.90 9.23
C ASP A 395 -16.88 -35.23 8.53
N PRO A 396 -16.19 -36.15 9.22
CA PRO A 396 -15.80 -37.43 8.62
C PRO A 396 -16.95 -38.38 8.22
N ASN A 397 -18.20 -38.09 8.62
CA ASN A 397 -19.39 -38.81 8.18
C ASN A 397 -20.03 -38.18 6.93
N GLY A 398 -19.53 -37.01 6.49
CA GLY A 398 -20.03 -36.26 5.34
C GLY A 398 -21.11 -35.24 5.68
N ASP A 399 -21.44 -35.04 6.96
CA ASP A 399 -22.41 -34.02 7.39
C ASP A 399 -21.78 -32.62 7.31
N VAL A 400 -22.49 -31.66 6.71
CA VAL A 400 -22.07 -30.24 6.70
C VAL A 400 -22.17 -29.68 8.12
N ARG A 401 -21.09 -29.05 8.58
CA ARG A 401 -20.97 -28.42 9.90
C ARG A 401 -21.04 -26.90 9.82
N GLN A 402 -20.51 -26.32 8.75
CA GLN A 402 -20.55 -24.89 8.49
C GLN A 402 -20.51 -24.62 6.99
N GLU A 403 -21.22 -23.57 6.57
CA GLU A 403 -21.23 -23.01 5.23
C GLU A 403 -20.66 -21.58 5.34
N VAL A 404 -19.67 -21.25 4.51
CA VAL A 404 -19.04 -19.91 4.47
C VAL A 404 -19.22 -19.35 3.07
N VAL A 405 -19.75 -18.14 2.97
CA VAL A 405 -20.12 -17.49 1.70
C VAL A 405 -19.54 -16.09 1.65
N TRP A 406 -19.00 -15.68 0.50
CA TRP A 406 -18.64 -14.28 0.26
C TRP A 406 -18.83 -13.89 -1.21
N SER A 407 -19.23 -12.64 -1.42
CA SER A 407 -19.42 -12.06 -2.76
C SER A 407 -18.12 -11.51 -3.36
N THR A 408 -17.25 -10.89 -2.56
CA THR A 408 -15.96 -10.34 -3.03
C THR A 408 -14.90 -10.38 -1.94
N SER A 409 -13.61 -10.50 -2.32
CA SER A 409 -12.46 -10.40 -1.40
C SER A 409 -11.42 -9.35 -1.85
N GLU A 410 -10.66 -8.82 -0.88
CA GLU A 410 -9.53 -7.91 -1.12
C GLU A 410 -8.18 -8.64 -1.00
N ASN A 411 -7.15 -8.17 -1.70
CA ASN A 411 -5.82 -8.80 -1.63
C ASN A 411 -5.18 -8.58 -0.25
N CYS A 412 -4.75 -9.67 0.40
CA CYS A 412 -4.16 -9.71 1.73
C CYS A 412 -5.08 -9.16 2.84
N ARG A 413 -6.40 -9.28 2.66
CA ARG A 413 -7.38 -9.02 3.70
C ARG A 413 -8.33 -10.20 3.80
N SER A 414 -8.35 -10.82 4.97
CA SER A 414 -9.20 -11.96 5.26
C SER A 414 -10.64 -11.52 5.48
N ILE A 415 -11.54 -12.49 5.52
CA ILE A 415 -12.96 -12.35 5.79
C ILE A 415 -13.35 -13.21 7.00
N GLU A 416 -14.36 -12.76 7.72
CA GLU A 416 -14.95 -13.41 8.90
C GLU A 416 -16.47 -13.22 8.91
N GLY A 417 -17.16 -14.04 9.70
CA GLY A 417 -18.61 -13.94 9.86
C GLY A 417 -19.15 -14.82 10.98
N ASP A 418 -20.47 -14.74 11.20
CA ASP A 418 -21.15 -15.57 12.18
C ASP A 418 -21.24 -17.02 11.67
N ALA A 419 -20.51 -17.93 12.32
CA ALA A 419 -20.50 -19.36 11.99
C ALA A 419 -21.90 -20.03 12.08
N SER A 420 -22.88 -19.39 12.74
CA SER A 420 -24.26 -19.86 12.82
C SER A 420 -25.17 -19.32 11.72
N ALA A 421 -24.71 -18.36 10.91
CA ALA A 421 -25.47 -17.68 9.86
C ALA A 421 -25.10 -18.17 8.45
N TRP A 422 -25.61 -19.35 8.07
CA TRP A 422 -25.15 -20.13 6.92
C TRP A 422 -25.32 -19.45 5.55
N SER A 423 -26.20 -18.44 5.44
CA SER A 423 -26.51 -17.77 4.18
C SER A 423 -26.14 -16.28 4.17
N GLU A 424 -25.34 -15.82 5.14
CA GLU A 424 -24.90 -14.44 5.22
C GLU A 424 -23.50 -14.28 4.65
N ASP A 425 -23.31 -13.27 3.80
CA ASP A 425 -22.00 -12.93 3.26
C ASP A 425 -21.05 -12.54 4.40
N TRP A 426 -19.92 -13.23 4.47
CA TRP A 426 -18.81 -12.87 5.34
C TRP A 426 -18.21 -11.53 4.93
N LEU A 427 -17.74 -10.77 5.91
CA LEU A 427 -17.21 -9.42 5.75
C LEU A 427 -15.72 -9.41 5.97
N ASN A 428 -15.03 -8.40 5.43
CA ASN A 428 -13.59 -8.25 5.64
C ASN A 428 -13.27 -8.09 7.14
N THR A 429 -12.28 -8.84 7.62
CA THR A 429 -11.70 -8.70 8.97
C THR A 429 -11.08 -7.31 9.14
N MET A 430 -10.86 -6.92 10.40
CA MET A 430 -10.09 -5.70 10.70
C MET A 430 -8.62 -5.83 10.29
N TRP A 431 -8.02 -7.00 10.52
CA TRP A 431 -6.75 -7.46 9.98
C TRP A 431 -6.66 -8.98 10.10
N PRO A 432 -5.78 -9.65 9.31
CA PRO A 432 -5.68 -11.09 9.40
C PRO A 432 -5.01 -11.59 10.68
N THR A 433 -5.55 -12.64 11.31
CA THR A 433 -5.10 -13.14 12.62
C THR A 433 -4.80 -14.65 12.64
N PRO A 434 -3.92 -15.16 11.75
CA PRO A 434 -3.62 -16.58 11.71
C PRO A 434 -3.02 -17.07 13.04
N GLY A 435 -3.75 -17.96 13.70
CA GLY A 435 -3.41 -18.60 14.96
C GLY A 435 -3.92 -17.91 16.21
N ASP A 436 -4.73 -16.86 16.09
CA ASP A 436 -5.23 -16.02 17.19
C ASP A 436 -6.73 -15.69 17.01
N GLU A 437 -7.38 -15.24 18.08
CA GLU A 437 -8.78 -14.81 18.05
C GLU A 437 -8.94 -13.53 17.20
N ASN A 438 -9.97 -13.52 16.34
CA ASN A 438 -10.26 -12.35 15.51
C ASN A 438 -10.60 -11.13 16.39
N PRO A 439 -10.15 -9.93 16.00
CA PRO A 439 -10.40 -8.74 16.79
C PRO A 439 -11.87 -8.31 16.71
N GLU A 440 -12.49 -8.03 17.85
CA GLU A 440 -13.84 -7.47 17.93
C GLU A 440 -13.82 -5.93 17.94
N PRO A 441 -14.69 -5.23 17.19
CA PRO A 441 -14.76 -3.77 17.22
C PRO A 441 -15.14 -3.26 18.61
N THR A 442 -14.18 -2.69 19.33
CA THR A 442 -14.46 -2.03 20.62
C THR A 442 -14.95 -0.60 20.38
N PRO A 443 -15.89 -0.09 21.19
CA PRO A 443 -16.27 1.32 21.13
C PRO A 443 -15.05 2.21 21.34
N TRP A 444 -14.88 3.22 20.48
CA TRP A 444 -13.82 4.22 20.61
C TRP A 444 -13.84 4.88 22.00
N ASP A 445 -12.66 5.01 22.61
CA ASP A 445 -12.48 5.76 23.85
C ASP A 445 -12.42 7.26 23.53
N PRO A 446 -13.35 8.10 24.01
CA PRO A 446 -13.31 9.55 23.77
C PRO A 446 -12.04 10.26 24.28
N GLU A 447 -11.26 9.60 25.15
CA GLU A 447 -9.96 10.11 25.61
C GLU A 447 -8.82 9.81 24.61
N ASP A 448 -9.03 8.97 23.59
CA ASP A 448 -8.09 8.70 22.50
C ASP A 448 -8.35 9.67 21.34
N PRO A 449 -7.51 10.72 21.15
CA PRO A 449 -7.81 11.77 20.19
C PRO A 449 -7.78 11.30 18.73
N VAL A 450 -8.72 11.80 17.93
CA VAL A 450 -8.77 11.60 16.47
C VAL A 450 -8.97 12.96 15.83
N TRP A 451 -7.98 13.43 15.05
CA TRP A 451 -7.95 14.82 14.59
C TRP A 451 -7.90 14.92 13.08
N PHE A 452 -8.50 15.99 12.55
CA PHE A 452 -8.09 16.55 11.27
C PHE A 452 -6.71 17.17 11.44
N THR A 453 -5.76 16.77 10.59
CA THR A 453 -4.38 17.29 10.62
C THR A 453 -4.06 18.14 9.42
N LYS A 454 -4.63 17.83 8.25
CA LYS A 454 -4.47 18.62 7.02
C LYS A 454 -5.77 18.68 6.25
N VAL A 455 -6.08 19.86 5.72
CA VAL A 455 -7.29 20.06 4.91
C VAL A 455 -6.95 20.95 3.73
N MET A 456 -7.25 20.48 2.53
CA MET A 456 -7.11 21.23 1.28
C MET A 456 -8.50 21.41 0.64
N PRO A 457 -9.22 22.49 0.98
CA PRO A 457 -10.58 22.68 0.49
C PRO A 457 -10.63 23.21 -0.94
N GLY A 458 -9.59 23.93 -1.39
CA GLY A 458 -9.56 24.50 -2.73
C GLY A 458 -8.90 23.54 -3.73
N GLN A 459 -9.71 22.78 -4.46
CA GLN A 459 -9.21 21.90 -5.52
C GLN A 459 -8.49 22.69 -6.63
N ILE A 460 -7.61 21.98 -7.35
CA ILE A 460 -7.11 22.46 -8.63
C ILE A 460 -8.25 22.37 -9.65
N TYR A 461 -8.32 23.35 -10.55
CA TYR A 461 -9.40 23.47 -11.51
C TYR A 461 -9.61 22.17 -12.32
N ASN A 462 -10.83 21.59 -12.22
CA ASN A 462 -11.24 20.33 -12.86
C ASN A 462 -10.41 19.10 -12.45
N ARG A 463 -9.97 19.01 -11.19
CA ARG A 463 -9.16 17.89 -10.71
C ARG A 463 -9.78 17.10 -9.58
N ASP A 464 -10.78 17.62 -8.87
CA ASP A 464 -11.45 16.94 -7.74
C ASP A 464 -10.45 16.35 -6.72
N ASN A 465 -9.33 17.05 -6.55
CA ASN A 465 -8.20 16.64 -5.72
C ASN A 465 -8.21 17.31 -4.34
N GLU A 466 -9.33 17.94 -3.95
CA GLU A 466 -9.54 18.39 -2.58
C GLU A 466 -9.42 17.22 -1.61
N PHE A 467 -8.87 17.44 -0.41
CA PHE A 467 -8.64 16.35 0.54
C PHE A 467 -8.76 16.76 1.99
N ILE A 468 -8.99 15.74 2.83
CA ILE A 468 -8.85 15.81 4.28
C ILE A 468 -7.87 14.71 4.72
N GLU A 469 -7.06 15.00 5.72
CA GLU A 469 -6.22 14.04 6.42
C GLU A 469 -6.78 13.86 7.84
N ILE A 470 -7.02 12.62 8.24
CA ILE A 470 -7.46 12.23 9.57
C ILE A 470 -6.35 11.39 10.19
N THR A 471 -5.96 11.72 11.42
CA THR A 471 -4.92 11.02 12.16
C THR A 471 -5.47 10.46 13.46
N ASN A 472 -5.14 9.20 13.74
CA ASN A 472 -5.35 8.60 15.04
C ASN A 472 -4.22 9.02 15.98
N MET A 473 -4.52 9.92 16.90
CA MET A 473 -3.57 10.42 17.91
C MET A 473 -3.70 9.66 19.24
N GLY A 474 -4.63 8.71 19.32
CA GLY A 474 -4.84 7.81 20.45
C GLY A 474 -3.83 6.67 20.51
N ASN A 475 -3.93 5.87 21.57
CA ASN A 475 -3.05 4.70 21.78
C ASN A 475 -3.67 3.37 21.32
N GLY A 476 -4.98 3.36 21.03
CA GLY A 476 -5.68 2.20 20.47
C GLY A 476 -5.81 2.26 18.94
N VAL A 477 -6.15 1.12 18.32
CA VAL A 477 -6.56 1.08 16.91
C VAL A 477 -7.93 1.74 16.78
N LEU A 478 -8.04 2.68 15.85
CA LEU A 478 -9.29 3.38 15.56
C LEU A 478 -10.00 2.72 14.37
N ASN A 479 -11.23 2.25 14.58
CA ASN A 479 -12.12 1.84 13.50
C ASN A 479 -13.15 2.95 13.23
N LEU A 480 -13.14 3.50 12.02
CA LEU A 480 -14.06 4.55 11.60
C LEU A 480 -15.43 4.05 11.14
N ALA A 481 -15.73 2.74 11.16
CA ALA A 481 -17.05 2.23 10.78
C ALA A 481 -18.18 2.92 11.57
N GLY A 482 -19.17 3.46 10.85
CA GLY A 482 -20.31 4.19 11.43
C GLY A 482 -20.00 5.63 11.87
N TRP A 483 -18.76 6.10 11.77
CA TRP A 483 -18.42 7.49 12.02
C TRP A 483 -19.01 8.41 10.94
N HIS A 484 -19.28 9.65 11.30
CA HIS A 484 -19.83 10.65 10.41
C HIS A 484 -18.82 11.76 10.12
N LEU A 485 -18.57 12.01 8.83
CA LEU A 485 -17.89 13.21 8.35
C LEU A 485 -18.94 14.26 7.97
N ASN A 486 -19.12 15.26 8.82
CA ASN A 486 -20.15 16.27 8.65
C ASN A 486 -19.55 17.59 8.16
N ARG A 487 -20.13 18.15 7.10
CA ARG A 487 -19.76 19.47 6.54
C ARG A 487 -20.92 20.44 6.71
N ILE A 488 -20.71 21.51 7.46
CA ILE A 488 -21.71 22.52 7.83
C ILE A 488 -21.43 23.83 7.07
N LYS A 489 -22.46 24.42 6.45
CA LYS A 489 -22.41 25.74 5.79
C LYS A 489 -22.46 26.87 6.81
N SER A 490 -22.12 28.07 6.36
CA SER A 490 -22.25 29.31 7.14
C SER A 490 -23.69 29.63 7.61
N ASP A 491 -24.72 29.08 6.95
CA ASP A 491 -26.12 29.20 7.36
C ASP A 491 -26.60 28.10 8.34
N GLY A 492 -25.70 27.18 8.73
CA GLY A 492 -25.97 26.07 9.63
C GLY A 492 -26.52 24.81 8.95
N THR A 493 -26.72 24.80 7.63
CA THR A 493 -27.14 23.58 6.92
C THR A 493 -25.95 22.66 6.66
N GLY A 494 -26.10 21.38 7.00
CA GLY A 494 -25.04 20.37 6.89
C GLY A 494 -25.39 19.22 5.95
N ASN A 495 -24.36 18.60 5.38
CA ASN A 495 -24.45 17.27 4.77
C ASN A 495 -23.41 16.38 5.47
N SER A 496 -23.72 15.10 5.65
CA SER A 496 -22.82 14.14 6.28
C SER A 496 -22.64 12.91 5.40
N GLY A 497 -21.41 12.40 5.35
CA GLY A 497 -21.13 11.03 4.94
C GLY A 497 -20.97 10.13 6.16
N THR A 498 -21.22 8.84 6.00
CA THR A 498 -21.03 7.79 7.01
C THR A 498 -19.97 6.82 6.52
N PHE A 499 -18.96 6.59 7.35
CA PHE A 499 -17.89 5.65 7.05
C PHE A 499 -18.41 4.21 7.08
N ASN A 500 -18.11 3.41 6.06
CA ASN A 500 -18.45 1.98 6.01
C ASN A 500 -17.38 1.08 6.64
N GLY A 501 -16.14 1.57 6.79
CA GLY A 501 -15.07 0.92 7.55
C GLY A 501 -13.69 1.42 7.14
N LEU A 502 -12.85 1.80 8.09
CA LEU A 502 -11.46 2.21 7.85
C LEU A 502 -10.71 2.13 9.18
N ASN A 503 -9.57 1.43 9.22
CA ASN A 503 -8.80 1.25 10.44
C ASN A 503 -7.52 2.10 10.41
N LEU A 504 -7.21 2.76 11.53
CA LEU A 504 -5.96 3.51 11.73
C LEU A 504 -5.25 3.02 12.99
N GLN A 505 -3.99 2.64 12.86
CA GLN A 505 -3.10 2.36 13.98
C GLN A 505 -2.77 3.65 14.77
N PRO A 506 -2.31 3.56 16.02
CA PRO A 506 -1.79 4.71 16.76
C PRO A 506 -0.73 5.49 15.96
N GLY A 507 -0.95 6.78 15.78
CA GLY A 507 -0.10 7.68 14.98
C GLY A 507 -0.28 7.56 13.47
N GLU A 508 -1.15 6.69 12.97
CA GLU A 508 -1.43 6.54 11.54
C GLU A 508 -2.40 7.62 11.06
N SER A 509 -2.13 8.10 9.84
CA SER A 509 -2.97 9.07 9.14
C SER A 509 -3.52 8.47 7.85
N VAL A 510 -4.77 8.81 7.51
CA VAL A 510 -5.32 8.58 6.17
C VAL A 510 -5.65 9.90 5.51
N THR A 511 -5.24 10.04 4.24
CA THR A 511 -5.72 11.11 3.35
C THR A 511 -6.87 10.61 2.49
N LEU A 512 -8.00 11.30 2.53
CA LEU A 512 -9.22 11.00 1.79
C LEU A 512 -9.46 12.07 0.73
N THR A 513 -9.67 11.66 -0.53
CA THR A 513 -9.97 12.56 -1.65
C THR A 513 -10.91 11.89 -2.65
N GLN A 514 -11.62 12.67 -3.46
CA GLN A 514 -12.47 12.14 -4.54
C GLN A 514 -11.66 11.64 -5.74
N SER A 515 -10.40 12.08 -5.89
CA SER A 515 -9.53 11.64 -6.98
C SER A 515 -8.09 11.40 -6.49
N PRO A 516 -7.79 10.20 -5.96
CA PRO A 516 -6.45 9.87 -5.47
C PRO A 516 -5.37 10.00 -6.54
N THR A 517 -5.70 9.60 -7.78
CA THR A 517 -4.78 9.72 -8.92
C THR A 517 -4.42 11.17 -9.18
N ASN A 518 -5.39 12.09 -9.25
CA ASN A 518 -5.11 13.49 -9.51
C ASN A 518 -4.30 14.11 -8.36
N LEU A 519 -4.64 13.81 -7.11
CA LEU A 519 -3.92 14.29 -5.94
C LEU A 519 -2.45 13.82 -5.92
N SER A 520 -2.21 12.55 -6.26
CA SER A 520 -0.86 11.99 -6.38
C SER A 520 -0.08 12.62 -7.54
N GLU A 521 -0.70 12.82 -8.70
CA GLU A 521 -0.07 13.47 -9.86
C GLU A 521 0.32 14.93 -9.60
N ASP A 522 -0.53 15.69 -8.91
CA ASP A 522 -0.30 17.13 -8.71
C ASP A 522 0.61 17.43 -7.53
N GLY A 523 0.52 16.62 -6.47
CA GLY A 523 1.14 16.92 -5.18
C GLY A 523 1.99 15.81 -4.59
N GLY A 524 2.07 14.63 -5.23
CA GLY A 524 2.80 13.48 -4.70
C GLY A 524 2.19 12.90 -3.41
N ILE A 525 0.93 13.20 -3.10
CA ILE A 525 0.25 12.76 -1.88
C ILE A 525 -0.47 11.44 -2.13
N ASN A 526 -0.15 10.42 -1.33
CA ASN A 526 -0.86 9.15 -1.34
C ASN A 526 -2.18 9.30 -0.57
N ALA A 527 -3.27 8.89 -1.21
CA ALA A 527 -4.61 9.01 -0.65
C ALA A 527 -5.48 7.84 -1.07
N VAL A 528 -6.61 7.69 -0.39
CA VAL A 528 -7.64 6.71 -0.73
C VAL A 528 -8.89 7.40 -1.27
N ASP A 529 -9.65 6.69 -2.11
CA ASP A 529 -10.87 7.24 -2.72
C ASP A 529 -11.96 7.35 -1.65
N MET A 530 -12.35 8.59 -1.37
CA MET A 530 -13.38 8.93 -0.38
C MET A 530 -14.69 8.18 -0.64
N ASN A 531 -15.05 7.92 -1.91
CA ASN A 531 -16.29 7.24 -2.28
C ASN A 531 -16.28 5.73 -1.99
N GLN A 532 -15.11 5.14 -1.73
CA GLN A 532 -15.02 3.74 -1.29
C GLN A 532 -15.37 3.59 0.19
N PHE A 533 -15.07 4.62 0.97
CA PHE A 533 -15.15 4.58 2.43
C PHE A 533 -16.35 5.33 3.01
N LEU A 534 -16.95 6.25 2.26
CA LEU A 534 -18.12 7.03 2.69
C LEU A 534 -19.31 6.75 1.78
N ASP A 535 -20.50 6.58 2.39
CA ASP A 535 -21.77 6.48 1.65
C ASP A 535 -22.11 7.74 0.83
N TYR A 536 -21.50 8.87 1.21
CA TYR A 536 -21.61 10.17 0.57
C TYR A 536 -20.35 11.00 0.85
N SER A 537 -19.61 11.36 -0.19
CA SER A 537 -18.43 12.24 -0.10
C SER A 537 -18.84 13.72 -0.03
N PRO A 538 -18.67 14.42 1.12
CA PRO A 538 -19.03 15.82 1.24
C PRO A 538 -18.00 16.70 0.51
N TRP A 539 -18.45 17.48 -0.47
CA TRP A 539 -17.62 18.46 -1.19
C TRP A 539 -17.26 19.64 -0.27
N MET A 540 -16.02 20.13 -0.27
CA MET A 540 -15.65 21.30 0.52
C MET A 540 -15.90 22.59 -0.28
N TYR A 541 -16.08 23.69 0.45
CA TYR A 541 -16.30 25.00 -0.17
C TYR A 541 -15.03 25.84 -0.07
N ASP A 542 -14.53 26.33 -1.20
CA ASP A 542 -13.40 27.26 -1.28
C ASP A 542 -13.62 28.51 -0.40
N SER A 543 -14.86 28.97 -0.28
CA SER A 543 -15.21 30.16 0.52
C SER A 543 -15.19 29.93 2.04
N GLY A 544 -15.10 28.67 2.50
CA GLY A 544 -15.14 28.30 3.91
C GLY A 544 -16.32 27.40 4.30
N SER A 545 -16.06 26.48 5.23
CA SER A 545 -17.07 25.63 5.87
C SER A 545 -16.60 25.19 7.26
N SER A 546 -17.48 24.52 8.01
CA SER A 546 -17.09 23.81 9.23
C SER A 546 -17.15 22.31 8.97
N LEU A 547 -16.10 21.58 9.34
CA LEU A 547 -16.01 20.12 9.26
C LEU A 547 -16.06 19.56 10.68
N GLN A 548 -16.75 18.43 10.87
CA GLN A 548 -16.77 17.70 12.12
C GLN A 548 -16.59 16.21 11.85
N LEU A 549 -15.80 15.57 12.70
CA LEU A 549 -15.69 14.13 12.78
C LEU A 549 -16.49 13.68 14.00
N ILE A 550 -17.50 12.84 13.80
CA ILE A 550 -18.47 12.46 14.84
C ILE A 550 -18.50 10.93 14.95
N SER A 551 -18.34 10.41 16.16
CA SER A 551 -18.40 8.98 16.45
C SER A 551 -19.81 8.40 16.30
N PRO A 552 -19.97 7.06 16.21
CA PRO A 552 -21.28 6.42 16.05
C PRO A 552 -22.28 6.69 17.20
N ASP A 553 -21.78 6.97 18.41
CA ASP A 553 -22.58 7.33 19.58
C ASP A 553 -22.90 8.85 19.65
N GLY A 554 -22.41 9.63 18.67
CA GLY A 554 -22.74 11.04 18.49
C GLY A 554 -21.81 12.02 19.20
N VAL A 555 -20.64 11.58 19.66
CA VAL A 555 -19.60 12.45 20.25
C VAL A 555 -18.82 13.13 19.11
N ILE A 556 -18.61 14.43 19.21
CA ILE A 556 -17.75 15.17 18.26
C ILE A 556 -16.30 14.94 18.70
N ALA A 557 -15.55 14.20 17.88
CA ALA A 557 -14.14 13.92 18.14
C ALA A 557 -13.23 15.11 17.77
N ASP A 558 -13.50 15.75 16.64
CA ASP A 558 -12.78 16.95 16.21
C ASP A 558 -13.66 17.87 15.36
N THR A 559 -13.32 19.16 15.35
CA THR A 559 -13.97 20.19 14.54
C THR A 559 -12.92 21.11 13.93
N PHE A 560 -13.06 21.38 12.63
CA PHE A 560 -12.23 22.33 11.90
C PHE A 560 -13.11 23.38 11.23
N VAL A 561 -12.80 24.67 11.42
CA VAL A 561 -13.57 25.77 10.81
C VAL A 561 -12.63 26.70 10.06
N TYR A 562 -12.84 26.88 8.76
CA TYR A 562 -11.98 27.70 7.90
C TYR A 562 -12.76 28.71 7.06
N GLY A 563 -12.11 29.81 6.68
CA GLY A 563 -12.68 30.85 5.83
C GLY A 563 -13.97 31.43 6.41
N ASN A 564 -15.04 31.49 5.62
CA ASN A 564 -16.36 31.94 6.08
C ASN A 564 -17.19 30.84 6.77
N GLY A 565 -16.55 29.81 7.32
CA GLY A 565 -17.21 28.73 8.07
C GLY A 565 -18.01 29.23 9.28
N LEU A 566 -18.97 28.42 9.75
CA LEU A 566 -19.79 28.77 10.91
C LEU A 566 -18.98 28.55 12.20
N ALA A 567 -18.44 29.62 12.77
CA ALA A 567 -17.63 29.57 13.99
C ALA A 567 -18.40 29.29 15.30
N THR A 568 -19.74 29.13 15.24
CA THR A 568 -20.59 28.84 16.40
C THR A 568 -20.99 27.37 16.53
N VAL A 569 -20.38 26.49 15.72
CA VAL A 569 -20.58 25.04 15.81
C VAL A 569 -20.01 24.47 17.11
N SER A 570 -20.56 23.35 17.56
CA SER A 570 -20.03 22.64 18.74
C SER A 570 -18.64 22.07 18.45
N GLY A 571 -17.78 21.98 19.45
CA GLY A 571 -16.39 21.55 19.26
C GLY A 571 -15.45 22.61 18.69
N TRP A 572 -15.88 23.88 18.57
CA TRP A 572 -14.99 24.97 18.14
C TRP A 572 -15.17 26.22 19.01
N THR A 573 -14.08 26.90 19.33
CA THR A 573 -14.08 28.17 20.07
C THR A 573 -13.26 29.23 19.33
N GLY A 574 -13.84 30.41 19.14
CA GLY A 574 -13.16 31.53 18.49
C GLY A 574 -13.49 31.66 17.00
N PRO A 575 -12.76 32.50 16.25
CA PRO A 575 -12.99 32.71 14.83
C PRO A 575 -12.66 31.46 14.00
N ALA A 576 -13.11 31.43 12.75
CA ALA A 576 -12.61 30.47 11.77
C ALA A 576 -11.14 30.78 11.43
N VAL A 577 -10.40 29.75 11.01
CA VAL A 577 -9.03 29.89 10.49
C VAL A 577 -9.03 30.88 9.34
N SER A 578 -8.19 31.90 9.48
CA SER A 578 -8.04 32.94 8.47
C SER A 578 -7.41 32.36 7.21
N THR A 579 -7.86 32.83 6.05
CA THR A 579 -7.26 32.43 4.77
C THR A 579 -6.13 33.40 4.44
N PRO A 580 -4.89 32.92 4.23
CA PRO A 580 -3.78 33.75 3.76
C PRO A 580 -4.17 34.50 2.49
N PRO A 581 -3.54 35.66 2.17
CA PRO A 581 -3.92 36.52 1.03
C PRO A 581 -3.51 35.94 -0.34
N THR A 582 -3.82 34.67 -0.58
CA THR A 582 -3.41 33.86 -1.72
C THR A 582 -4.59 33.12 -2.33
N SER A 583 -4.40 32.49 -3.49
CA SER A 583 -5.44 31.63 -4.10
C SER A 583 -5.69 30.42 -3.22
N THR A 584 -6.97 30.06 -3.01
CA THR A 584 -7.38 28.85 -2.28
C THR A 584 -7.00 27.56 -3.03
N GLN A 585 -6.78 27.64 -4.35
CA GLN A 585 -6.37 26.47 -5.14
C GLN A 585 -5.04 25.91 -4.64
N GLY A 586 -5.06 24.65 -4.23
CA GLY A 586 -3.91 23.94 -3.70
C GLY A 586 -3.44 24.45 -2.34
N LEU A 587 -4.21 25.29 -1.64
CA LEU A 587 -3.87 25.76 -0.29
C LEU A 587 -4.24 24.70 0.73
N ILE A 588 -3.23 24.24 1.48
CA ILE A 588 -3.38 23.22 2.52
C ILE A 588 -3.26 23.93 3.88
N PHE A 589 -4.34 23.86 4.66
CA PHE A 589 -4.32 24.19 6.07
C PHE A 589 -3.70 23.02 6.84
N MET A 590 -2.81 23.32 7.76
CA MET A 590 -2.14 22.32 8.58
C MET A 590 -2.32 22.64 10.05
N ARG A 591 -2.63 21.62 10.84
CA ARG A 591 -2.63 21.73 12.30
C ARG A 591 -1.18 21.69 12.78
N GLY A 592 -0.81 22.68 13.59
CA GLY A 592 0.53 22.81 14.14
C GLY A 592 1.61 22.97 13.08
N ASP A 593 2.76 22.36 13.30
CA ASP A 593 3.83 22.28 12.30
C ASP A 593 3.58 21.22 11.22
N GLY A 594 2.52 20.40 11.34
CA GLY A 594 2.21 19.29 10.45
C GLY A 594 3.03 18.01 10.69
N CYS A 595 3.88 18.00 11.72
CA CYS A 595 4.74 16.88 12.11
C CYS A 595 4.61 16.57 13.61
N ASN A 596 5.39 17.24 14.46
CA ASN A 596 5.58 16.87 15.86
C ASN A 596 4.83 17.77 16.85
N ASP A 597 4.52 19.00 16.45
CA ASP A 597 3.91 19.99 17.33
C ASP A 597 2.45 20.18 16.94
N ILE A 598 1.65 19.15 17.19
CA ILE A 598 0.21 19.12 16.89
C ILE A 598 -0.54 19.23 18.21
N THR A 599 -1.06 20.43 18.49
CA THR A 599 -1.92 20.69 19.65
C THR A 599 -3.36 20.92 19.19
N ASP A 600 -4.33 20.48 19.99
CA ASP A 600 -5.74 20.79 19.78
C ASP A 600 -6.32 21.58 20.96
N THR A 601 -6.49 22.88 20.75
CA THR A 601 -7.23 23.78 21.65
C THR A 601 -8.65 24.03 21.17
N ASN A 602 -9.07 23.38 20.07
CA ASN A 602 -10.32 23.60 19.36
C ASN A 602 -10.49 25.08 18.93
N THR A 603 -9.39 25.71 18.49
CA THR A 603 -9.39 27.11 18.04
C THR A 603 -8.60 27.30 16.74
N SER A 604 -8.75 28.46 16.10
CA SER A 604 -7.99 28.76 14.88
C SER A 604 -6.47 28.77 15.09
N ALA A 605 -6.02 29.05 16.31
CA ALA A 605 -4.59 29.10 16.65
C ALA A 605 -3.88 27.78 16.37
N ASP A 606 -4.59 26.64 16.50
CA ASP A 606 -4.03 25.31 16.22
C ASP A 606 -3.65 25.15 14.74
N TRP A 607 -4.17 25.98 13.84
CA TRP A 607 -3.98 25.91 12.39
C TRP A 607 -3.28 27.14 11.81
N GLU A 608 -3.04 28.15 12.64
CA GLU A 608 -2.46 29.45 12.25
C GLU A 608 -0.96 29.50 12.58
N PHE A 609 -0.27 28.36 12.53
CA PHE A 609 1.20 28.27 12.65
C PHE A 609 1.87 28.51 11.29
N ARG A 610 1.48 27.73 10.28
CA ARG A 610 1.91 27.87 8.88
C ARG A 610 0.88 27.27 7.94
N TRP A 611 1.02 27.55 6.65
CA TRP A 611 0.26 26.91 5.59
C TRP A 611 1.21 26.43 4.51
N MET A 612 0.77 25.47 3.69
CA MET A 612 1.55 24.96 2.56
C MET A 612 0.74 24.95 1.27
N ARG A 613 1.42 24.70 0.17
CA ARG A 613 0.80 24.46 -1.14
C ARG A 613 0.98 23.03 -1.59
N LEU A 614 0.03 22.55 -2.38
CA LEU A 614 0.09 21.25 -3.02
C LEU A 614 1.41 21.09 -3.79
N GLY A 615 2.13 20.00 -3.52
CA GLY A 615 3.45 19.71 -4.09
C GLY A 615 4.64 20.27 -3.30
N ALA A 616 4.42 20.98 -2.20
CA ALA A 616 5.50 21.37 -1.28
C ALA A 616 5.96 20.16 -0.45
N SER A 617 7.24 20.16 -0.06
CA SER A 617 7.79 19.13 0.84
C SER A 617 7.22 19.24 2.25
N MET A 618 7.36 18.14 2.99
CA MET A 618 7.16 18.11 4.43
C MET A 618 8.15 17.12 5.05
N PHE A 619 9.31 17.62 5.46
CA PHE A 619 10.31 16.81 6.15
C PHE A 619 10.04 16.77 7.66
N CYS A 620 9.71 15.60 8.20
CA CYS A 620 9.44 15.41 9.64
C CYS A 620 10.60 14.73 10.41
N ASP A 621 11.82 14.71 9.86
CA ASP A 621 12.99 14.03 10.46
C ASP A 621 13.81 14.91 11.44
N SER A 622 13.31 16.13 11.76
CA SER A 622 13.95 17.21 12.54
C SER A 622 15.18 17.89 11.93
N GLY A 623 15.85 17.28 10.95
CA GLY A 623 17.10 17.79 10.39
C GLY A 623 18.29 17.81 11.37
N VAL A 624 18.16 17.29 12.59
CA VAL A 624 19.21 17.28 13.61
C VAL A 624 20.27 16.21 13.30
N PHE A 625 21.54 16.53 13.49
CA PHE A 625 22.65 15.60 13.27
C PHE A 625 23.76 15.72 14.32
N SER A 626 24.55 14.65 14.42
CA SER A 626 25.80 14.57 15.19
C SER A 626 26.82 13.84 14.35
N THR A 627 27.99 14.44 14.12
CA THR A 627 29.00 13.90 13.19
C THR A 627 30.42 14.29 13.60
N THR A 628 31.41 13.73 12.89
CA THR A 628 32.81 14.15 12.92
C THR A 628 33.23 14.59 11.52
N GLY A 629 34.00 15.67 11.42
CA GLY A 629 34.41 16.19 10.12
C GLY A 629 35.32 17.41 10.21
N SER A 630 35.30 18.24 9.17
CA SER A 630 35.91 19.58 9.21
C SER A 630 34.97 20.68 8.73
N LEU A 631 35.15 21.87 9.30
CA LEU A 631 34.40 23.08 9.02
C LEU A 631 35.39 24.18 8.58
N GLU A 632 35.09 24.86 7.49
CA GLU A 632 35.91 25.96 6.95
C GLU A 632 35.02 27.18 6.69
N PRO A 633 35.11 28.23 7.52
CA PRO A 633 34.24 29.39 7.38
C PRO A 633 34.68 30.29 6.22
N MET A 634 33.73 31.04 5.69
CA MET A 634 33.92 31.99 4.59
C MET A 634 33.13 33.27 4.87
N ALA A 635 33.72 34.43 4.56
CA ALA A 635 33.06 35.72 4.62
C ALA A 635 33.44 36.58 3.40
N SER A 636 32.50 36.73 2.47
CA SER A 636 32.65 37.65 1.33
C SER A 636 32.75 39.09 1.84
N PRO A 637 33.60 39.95 1.26
CA PRO A 637 34.30 39.82 -0.02
C PRO A 637 35.76 39.32 0.06
N ASP A 638 36.23 38.90 1.24
CA ASP A 638 37.62 38.51 1.44
C ASP A 638 37.82 37.03 1.08
N GLY A 639 38.41 36.75 -0.08
CA GLY A 639 38.79 35.39 -0.47
C GLY A 639 37.67 34.42 -0.87
N SER A 640 36.42 34.87 -0.96
CA SER A 640 35.27 33.97 -1.19
C SER A 640 35.33 33.24 -2.54
N LEU A 641 35.68 33.92 -3.64
CA LEU A 641 35.83 33.28 -4.95
C LEU A 641 36.96 32.24 -4.94
N TYR A 642 38.07 32.54 -4.25
CA TYR A 642 39.20 31.62 -4.11
C TYR A 642 38.79 30.36 -3.35
N GLN A 643 38.19 30.51 -2.17
CA GLN A 643 37.72 29.39 -1.35
C GLN A 643 36.70 28.50 -2.09
N PHE A 644 35.73 29.11 -2.75
CA PHE A 644 34.70 28.34 -3.46
C PHE A 644 35.26 27.63 -4.70
N THR A 645 36.18 28.25 -5.44
CA THR A 645 36.84 27.60 -6.58
C THR A 645 37.71 26.42 -6.14
N GLU A 646 38.47 26.55 -5.04
CA GLU A 646 39.25 25.45 -4.46
C GLU A 646 38.36 24.30 -3.98
N TRP A 647 37.18 24.61 -3.42
CA TRP A 647 36.20 23.59 -3.05
C TRP A 647 35.63 22.88 -4.28
N LEU A 648 35.28 23.61 -5.35
CA LEU A 648 34.84 23.02 -6.61
C LEU A 648 35.92 22.14 -7.25
N ASP A 649 37.20 22.52 -7.13
CA ASP A 649 38.36 21.77 -7.66
C ASP A 649 38.50 20.35 -7.10
N GLY A 650 37.96 20.08 -5.91
CA GLY A 650 37.97 18.74 -5.34
C GLY A 650 36.79 17.85 -5.73
N SER A 651 35.90 18.28 -6.64
CA SER A 651 34.79 17.45 -7.14
C SER A 651 35.31 16.38 -8.10
N THR A 652 34.90 15.13 -7.92
CA THR A 652 35.45 13.98 -8.67
C THR A 652 34.43 13.11 -9.37
N THR A 653 33.20 13.06 -8.88
CA THR A 653 32.12 12.19 -9.37
C THR A 653 30.86 12.97 -9.68
N GLU A 654 30.33 13.72 -8.71
CA GLU A 654 29.06 14.43 -8.85
C GLU A 654 29.05 15.76 -8.08
N LEU A 655 28.23 16.70 -8.55
CA LEU A 655 28.06 18.01 -7.92
C LEU A 655 26.62 18.50 -8.12
N HIS A 656 25.93 18.77 -7.02
CA HIS A 656 24.57 19.30 -7.00
C HIS A 656 24.60 20.73 -6.49
N ILE A 657 23.91 21.67 -7.15
CA ILE A 657 23.89 23.10 -6.78
C ILE A 657 22.48 23.66 -6.89
N HIS A 658 21.96 24.19 -5.79
CA HIS A 658 20.69 24.92 -5.77
C HIS A 658 20.96 26.38 -5.44
N VAL A 659 20.54 27.27 -6.35
CA VAL A 659 20.76 28.71 -6.21
C VAL A 659 19.66 29.50 -6.93
N CYS A 660 19.22 30.61 -6.35
CA CYS A 660 18.29 31.52 -7.03
C CYS A 660 18.90 32.09 -8.32
N GLU A 661 20.06 32.74 -8.20
CA GLU A 661 20.74 33.39 -9.31
C GLU A 661 22.18 32.86 -9.47
N LEU A 662 22.57 32.57 -10.71
CA LEU A 662 23.94 32.21 -11.09
C LEU A 662 24.43 33.18 -12.16
N MET A 663 25.27 34.13 -11.75
CA MET A 663 25.81 35.22 -12.57
C MET A 663 27.33 35.42 -12.42
N SER A 664 28.06 34.45 -11.87
CA SER A 664 29.52 34.52 -11.78
C SER A 664 30.18 33.87 -13.01
N ASN A 665 30.83 34.70 -13.83
CA ASN A 665 31.54 34.28 -15.04
C ASN A 665 32.61 33.21 -14.76
N ASP A 666 33.40 33.42 -13.71
CA ASP A 666 34.50 32.51 -13.34
C ASP A 666 33.98 31.17 -12.81
N ILE A 667 32.88 31.18 -12.06
CA ILE A 667 32.26 29.96 -11.55
C ILE A 667 31.57 29.18 -12.67
N VAL A 668 30.85 29.83 -13.60
CA VAL A 668 30.30 29.16 -14.80
C VAL A 668 31.40 28.47 -15.59
N ALA A 669 32.50 29.18 -15.87
CA ALA A 669 33.64 28.61 -16.58
C ALA A 669 34.23 27.40 -15.83
N LYS A 670 34.30 27.47 -14.49
CA LYS A 670 34.78 26.37 -13.64
C LYS A 670 33.86 25.15 -13.68
N LEU A 671 32.55 25.35 -13.58
CA LEU A 671 31.57 24.26 -13.64
C LEU A 671 31.61 23.54 -15.00
N ILE A 672 31.71 24.30 -16.11
CA ILE A 672 31.87 23.73 -17.45
C ILE A 672 33.18 22.93 -17.55
N GLN A 673 34.28 23.42 -16.95
CA GLN A 673 35.55 22.70 -16.90
C GLN A 673 35.41 21.34 -16.18
N LEU A 674 34.71 21.31 -15.05
CA LEU A 674 34.47 20.10 -14.26
C LEU A 674 33.59 19.10 -15.02
N SER A 675 32.50 19.57 -15.65
CA SER A 675 31.65 18.71 -16.50
C SER A 675 32.44 18.08 -17.65
N GLN A 676 33.32 18.85 -18.30
CA GLN A 676 34.23 18.33 -19.33
C GLN A 676 35.29 17.35 -18.81
N ALA A 677 35.55 17.36 -17.49
CA ALA A 677 36.37 16.38 -16.81
C ALA A 677 35.58 15.12 -16.37
N ASN A 678 34.31 14.99 -16.79
CA ASN A 678 33.37 13.92 -16.45
C ASN A 678 32.90 13.92 -14.98
N VAL A 679 32.75 15.10 -14.37
CA VAL A 679 31.94 15.24 -13.15
C VAL A 679 30.48 15.44 -13.58
N ASP A 680 29.57 14.67 -13.01
CA ASP A 680 28.13 14.80 -13.27
C ASP A 680 27.58 15.97 -12.45
N ILE A 681 27.08 17.02 -13.12
CA ILE A 681 26.65 18.24 -12.44
C ILE A 681 25.16 18.48 -12.67
N THR A 682 24.43 18.70 -11.58
CA THR A 682 23.01 19.09 -11.57
C THR A 682 22.85 20.45 -10.92
N ILE A 683 22.16 21.37 -11.59
CA ILE A 683 21.91 22.72 -11.10
C ILE A 683 20.42 23.04 -11.20
N ILE A 684 19.82 23.46 -10.09
CA ILE A 684 18.49 24.08 -10.06
C ILE A 684 18.64 25.59 -9.92
N LEU A 685 17.97 26.32 -10.81
CA LEU A 685 17.88 27.77 -10.85
C LEU A 685 16.42 28.23 -10.72
N GLU A 686 16.21 29.45 -10.25
CA GLU A 686 14.90 30.09 -10.25
C GLU A 686 14.47 30.46 -11.68
N GLU A 687 13.25 30.09 -12.07
CA GLU A 687 12.71 30.34 -13.42
C GLU A 687 12.56 31.84 -13.73
N ASP A 688 12.03 32.61 -12.77
CA ASP A 688 11.72 34.03 -12.96
C ASP A 688 12.07 34.86 -11.70
N PRO A 689 13.38 35.01 -11.39
CA PRO A 689 13.81 35.77 -10.23
C PRO A 689 13.43 37.24 -10.39
N PHE A 690 13.20 37.93 -9.26
CA PHE A 690 12.81 39.35 -9.25
C PHE A 690 14.00 40.26 -9.63
N GLU A 691 14.27 40.38 -10.92
CA GLU A 691 15.42 41.11 -11.47
C GLU A 691 15.07 41.97 -12.68
N GLU A 692 15.94 42.92 -13.01
CA GLU A 692 15.80 43.76 -14.22
C GLU A 692 16.07 42.96 -15.51
N GLU A 693 15.60 43.48 -16.65
CA GLU A 693 15.69 42.81 -17.96
C GLU A 693 17.14 42.42 -18.34
N GLU A 694 18.13 43.22 -17.95
CA GLU A 694 19.55 42.93 -18.22
C GLU A 694 20.07 41.72 -17.44
N ASP A 695 19.69 41.58 -16.17
CA ASP A 695 20.17 40.49 -15.32
C ASP A 695 19.41 39.20 -15.63
N LEU A 696 18.11 39.26 -15.95
CA LEU A 696 17.37 38.12 -16.51
C LEU A 696 18.00 37.63 -17.83
N TYR A 697 18.45 38.55 -18.69
CA TYR A 697 19.19 38.19 -19.91
C TYR A 697 20.50 37.45 -19.59
N LYS A 698 21.24 37.87 -18.56
CA LYS A 698 22.46 37.18 -18.12
C LYS A 698 22.18 35.81 -17.51
N ILE A 699 21.21 35.70 -16.59
CA ILE A 699 20.84 34.44 -15.94
C ILE A 699 20.48 33.37 -16.98
N ARG A 700 19.60 33.71 -17.91
CA ARG A 700 19.18 32.79 -19.00
C ARG A 700 20.31 32.46 -19.95
N GLY A 701 21.19 33.42 -20.21
CA GLY A 701 22.40 33.23 -21.01
C GLY A 701 23.41 32.28 -20.38
N MET A 702 23.65 32.42 -19.08
CA MET A 702 24.55 31.53 -18.33
C MET A 702 23.95 30.14 -18.13
N ALA A 703 22.64 30.02 -17.92
CA ALA A 703 21.94 28.72 -17.94
C ALA A 703 22.14 27.99 -19.29
N TYR A 704 22.07 28.72 -20.41
CA TYR A 704 22.43 28.17 -21.72
C TYR A 704 23.89 27.70 -21.78
N GLU A 705 24.85 28.43 -21.22
CA GLU A 705 26.26 28.05 -21.22
C GLU A 705 26.52 26.79 -20.40
N LEU A 706 25.92 26.68 -19.22
CA LEU A 706 25.99 25.49 -18.38
C LEU A 706 25.43 24.28 -19.14
N TYR A 707 24.21 24.40 -19.68
CA TYR A 707 23.58 23.33 -20.47
C TYR A 707 24.42 22.94 -21.70
N ALA A 708 24.92 23.93 -22.45
CA ALA A 708 25.78 23.67 -23.62
C ALA A 708 27.14 23.06 -23.23
N GLY A 709 27.58 23.25 -21.98
CA GLY A 709 28.76 22.67 -21.39
C GLY A 709 28.61 21.20 -20.96
N GLY A 710 27.40 20.64 -21.01
CA GLY A 710 27.10 19.26 -20.60
C GLY A 710 26.51 19.11 -19.20
N ILE A 711 26.15 20.22 -18.55
CA ILE A 711 25.58 20.24 -17.20
C ILE A 711 24.05 20.05 -17.28
N THR A 712 23.49 19.30 -16.34
CA THR A 712 22.05 19.18 -16.17
C THR A 712 21.51 20.43 -15.50
N VAL A 713 20.59 21.13 -16.17
CA VAL A 713 20.00 22.39 -15.69
C VAL A 713 18.49 22.25 -15.59
N TYR A 714 17.96 22.62 -14.42
CA TYR A 714 16.53 22.69 -14.14
C TYR A 714 16.13 24.12 -13.75
N TRP A 715 14.92 24.49 -14.14
CA TRP A 715 14.21 25.65 -13.61
C TRP A 715 13.21 25.18 -12.56
N MET A 716 13.32 25.66 -11.32
CA MET A 716 12.21 25.59 -10.38
C MET A 716 11.30 26.78 -10.67
N GLY A 717 10.02 26.50 -10.94
CA GLY A 717 9.09 27.54 -11.39
C GLY A 717 7.65 27.06 -11.44
N ASN A 718 6.86 27.66 -12.35
CA ASN A 718 5.43 27.36 -12.40
C ASN A 718 5.14 26.05 -13.14
N PRO A 719 4.29 25.17 -12.59
CA PRO A 719 3.76 24.04 -13.32
C PRO A 719 3.07 24.45 -14.62
N ARG A 720 3.30 23.68 -15.69
CA ARG A 720 2.83 23.99 -17.05
C ARG A 720 1.52 23.26 -17.38
N GLY A 721 0.51 23.98 -17.87
CA GLY A 721 -0.76 23.38 -18.35
C GLY A 721 -2.01 24.15 -17.90
N GLU A 722 -3.16 23.88 -18.54
CA GLU A 722 -4.43 24.56 -18.21
C GLU A 722 -4.98 24.15 -16.83
N ASN A 723 -4.71 22.92 -16.40
CA ASN A 723 -5.13 22.37 -15.11
C ASN A 723 -3.94 22.18 -14.16
N ALA A 724 -2.84 22.89 -14.37
CA ALA A 724 -1.64 22.72 -13.57
C ALA A 724 -1.83 23.37 -12.18
N PRO A 725 -1.32 22.76 -11.10
CA PRO A 725 -1.36 23.38 -9.78
C PRO A 725 -0.52 24.68 -9.76
N PRO A 726 -0.84 25.65 -8.89
CA PRO A 726 0.09 26.74 -8.59
C PRO A 726 1.42 26.18 -8.07
N ALA A 727 2.53 26.91 -8.30
CA ALA A 727 3.82 26.51 -7.76
C ALA A 727 3.77 26.39 -6.21
N PRO A 728 4.36 25.33 -5.64
CA PRO A 728 4.39 25.16 -4.19
C PRO A 728 5.25 26.21 -3.50
N TYR A 729 6.28 26.68 -4.20
CA TYR A 729 7.19 27.72 -3.74
C TYR A 729 7.08 28.96 -4.63
N GLN A 730 7.25 30.12 -4.02
CA GLN A 730 7.32 31.39 -4.74
C GLN A 730 8.65 31.55 -5.47
N TYR A 731 9.76 31.11 -4.84
CA TYR A 731 11.11 31.11 -5.43
C TYR A 731 11.95 29.97 -4.87
N ILE A 732 12.86 29.39 -5.66
CA ILE A 732 14.06 28.72 -5.13
C ILE A 732 15.08 29.74 -4.70
N HIS A 733 15.31 29.81 -3.40
CA HIS A 733 16.17 30.82 -2.80
C HIS A 733 17.21 30.23 -1.83
N SER A 734 17.35 28.91 -1.78
CA SER A 734 18.54 28.26 -1.23
C SER A 734 19.82 28.70 -1.98
N LYS A 735 20.97 28.63 -1.29
CA LYS A 735 22.31 28.77 -1.89
C LYS A 735 23.20 27.71 -1.26
N ILE A 736 23.13 26.51 -1.83
CA ILE A 736 23.71 25.32 -1.26
C ILE A 736 24.21 24.40 -2.37
N ALA A 737 25.27 23.66 -2.09
CA ALA A 737 25.82 22.68 -3.00
C ALA A 737 26.38 21.48 -2.24
N VAL A 738 26.29 20.30 -2.85
CA VAL A 738 26.89 19.06 -2.33
C VAL A 738 27.79 18.47 -3.42
N ARG A 739 29.04 18.18 -3.08
CA ARG A 739 29.98 17.48 -3.96
C ARG A 739 30.23 16.06 -3.47
N ASP A 740 30.22 15.11 -4.39
CA ASP A 740 30.57 13.70 -4.20
C ASP A 740 29.82 12.99 -3.03
N GLY A 741 28.69 13.53 -2.58
CA GLY A 741 27.97 13.04 -1.40
C GLY A 741 28.76 13.12 -0.08
N GLU A 742 29.86 13.89 -0.03
CA GLU A 742 30.82 13.91 1.09
C GLU A 742 31.05 15.31 1.70
N SER A 743 30.73 16.38 0.96
CA SER A 743 31.04 17.74 1.37
C SER A 743 29.98 18.72 0.90
N VAL A 744 29.65 19.68 1.77
CA VAL A 744 28.60 20.69 1.55
C VAL A 744 29.22 22.08 1.52
N TRP A 745 28.77 22.91 0.59
CA TRP A 745 28.90 24.36 0.67
C TRP A 745 27.52 24.97 0.91
N ILE A 746 27.41 25.92 1.84
CA ILE A 746 26.20 26.70 2.07
C ILE A 746 26.56 28.19 2.23
N GLY A 747 25.72 29.08 1.74
CA GLY A 747 25.95 30.53 1.83
C GLY A 747 24.69 31.38 1.93
N SER A 748 24.87 32.65 2.29
CA SER A 748 23.81 33.67 2.35
C SER A 748 23.57 34.40 1.03
N GLY A 749 24.57 34.40 0.16
CA GLY A 749 24.60 35.14 -1.10
C GLY A 749 24.49 34.24 -2.33
N ASN A 750 23.91 34.78 -3.41
CA ASN A 750 23.80 34.10 -4.70
C ASN A 750 25.17 33.86 -5.34
N ILE A 751 25.25 32.98 -6.33
CA ILE A 751 26.48 32.69 -7.07
C ILE A 751 26.71 33.79 -8.12
N LYS A 752 27.05 34.98 -7.65
CA LYS A 752 27.28 36.19 -8.45
C LYS A 752 28.51 36.96 -8.00
N GLU A 753 29.01 37.85 -8.83
CA GLU A 753 30.20 38.67 -8.54
C GLU A 753 30.03 39.49 -7.25
N SER A 754 28.82 39.86 -6.86
CA SER A 754 28.56 40.57 -5.60
C SER A 754 28.74 39.73 -4.32
N THR A 755 28.89 38.40 -4.44
CA THR A 755 29.23 37.48 -3.33
C THR A 755 30.60 36.82 -3.58
N PHE A 756 30.96 36.61 -4.85
CA PHE A 756 32.23 36.04 -5.29
C PHE A 756 32.97 37.02 -6.20
N PRO A 757 33.48 38.15 -5.68
CA PRO A 757 34.16 39.14 -6.51
C PRO A 757 35.40 38.54 -7.16
N ALA A 758 35.57 38.79 -8.46
CA ALA A 758 36.84 38.59 -9.13
C ALA A 758 37.82 39.68 -8.67
N GLY A 759 39.04 39.32 -8.27
CA GLY A 759 39.98 40.32 -7.75
C GLY A 759 39.54 40.95 -6.42
N ASP A 760 39.84 42.25 -6.25
CA ASP A 760 39.59 43.00 -5.01
C ASP A 760 38.40 43.98 -5.13
N TYR A 761 37.38 43.65 -5.92
CA TYR A 761 36.23 44.53 -6.13
C TYR A 761 35.35 44.68 -4.89
N PRO A 762 34.71 45.85 -4.69
CA PRO A 762 33.70 46.02 -3.66
C PRO A 762 32.51 45.07 -3.88
N SER A 763 32.03 44.44 -2.81
CA SER A 763 30.98 43.41 -2.87
C SER A 763 30.19 43.32 -1.55
N ASN A 764 29.20 42.44 -1.48
CA ASN A 764 28.35 42.31 -0.30
C ASN A 764 29.11 41.64 0.84
N ARG A 765 28.70 41.95 2.08
CA ARG A 765 29.00 41.12 3.24
C ARG A 765 28.04 39.93 3.24
N ASP A 766 28.57 38.76 2.90
CA ASP A 766 27.89 37.46 2.93
C ASP A 766 28.71 36.47 3.76
N TRP A 767 28.04 35.55 4.45
CA TRP A 767 28.68 34.40 5.07
C TRP A 767 28.48 33.14 4.23
N GLY A 768 29.44 32.23 4.31
CA GLY A 768 29.28 30.87 3.83
C GLY A 768 30.17 29.91 4.60
N LEU A 769 29.94 28.63 4.42
CA LEU A 769 30.58 27.56 5.17
C LEU A 769 30.81 26.36 4.24
N VAL A 770 32.02 25.80 4.31
CA VAL A 770 32.31 24.47 3.78
C VAL A 770 32.31 23.46 4.92
N ILE A 771 31.60 22.35 4.72
CA ILE A 771 31.45 21.26 5.69
C ILE A 771 31.92 19.98 5.02
N ASN A 772 32.98 19.37 5.53
CA ASN A 772 33.42 18.05 5.09
C ASN A 772 32.92 17.01 6.10
N SER A 773 31.75 16.46 5.83
CA SER A 773 31.11 15.38 6.58
C SER A 773 30.13 14.66 5.66
N GLN A 774 30.30 13.35 5.53
CA GLN A 774 29.39 12.52 4.74
C GLN A 774 27.97 12.54 5.32
N ASP A 775 27.82 12.48 6.65
CA ASP A 775 26.50 12.48 7.29
C ASP A 775 25.71 13.75 6.96
N VAL A 776 26.36 14.91 7.03
CA VAL A 776 25.74 16.21 6.70
C VAL A 776 25.46 16.30 5.20
N ALA A 777 26.39 15.83 4.36
CA ALA A 777 26.20 15.83 2.92
C ALA A 777 25.02 14.95 2.49
N GLN A 778 24.85 13.77 3.08
CA GLN A 778 23.70 12.89 2.81
C GLN A 778 22.38 13.50 3.30
N LEU A 779 22.38 14.16 4.47
CA LEU A 779 21.18 14.84 4.98
C LEU A 779 20.76 16.00 4.06
N VAL A 780 21.70 16.85 3.65
CA VAL A 780 21.43 17.94 2.69
C VAL A 780 21.00 17.36 1.35
N MET A 781 21.66 16.30 0.87
CA MET A 781 21.32 15.63 -0.37
C MET A 781 19.88 15.09 -0.35
N SER A 782 19.38 14.61 0.79
CA SER A 782 17.97 14.18 0.91
C SER A 782 16.97 15.29 0.55
N ARG A 783 17.30 16.54 0.89
CA ARG A 783 16.49 17.72 0.54
C ARG A 783 16.66 18.07 -0.92
N MET A 784 17.90 18.02 -1.41
CA MET A 784 18.20 18.38 -2.79
C MET A 784 17.59 17.40 -3.79
N LEU A 785 17.64 16.09 -3.51
CA LEU A 785 17.05 15.06 -4.36
C LEU A 785 15.53 15.14 -4.43
N TRP A 786 14.86 15.62 -3.36
CA TRP A 786 13.43 15.94 -3.43
C TRP A 786 13.17 17.04 -4.45
N ASP A 787 13.92 18.13 -4.37
CA ASP A 787 13.76 19.28 -5.26
C ASP A 787 14.21 18.95 -6.71
N GLU A 788 15.07 17.95 -6.91
CA GLU A 788 15.54 17.45 -8.22
C GLU A 788 14.64 16.38 -8.86
N ASN A 789 13.54 15.99 -8.18
CA ASN A 789 12.64 14.97 -8.68
C ASN A 789 11.76 15.51 -9.82
N LEU A 790 11.99 15.01 -11.04
CA LEU A 790 11.23 15.37 -12.25
C LEU A 790 9.75 14.96 -12.23
N SER A 791 9.33 14.11 -11.28
CA SER A 791 7.91 13.84 -11.05
C SER A 791 7.19 15.03 -10.42
N HIS A 792 7.91 15.99 -9.85
CA HIS A 792 7.31 17.20 -9.28
C HIS A 792 6.99 18.23 -10.38
N PRO A 793 5.72 18.66 -10.54
CA PRO A 793 5.30 19.51 -11.66
C PRO A 793 5.97 20.90 -11.73
N HIS A 794 6.55 21.36 -10.62
CA HIS A 794 7.22 22.66 -10.52
C HIS A 794 8.68 22.64 -10.97
N LEU A 795 9.24 21.45 -11.24
CA LEU A 795 10.59 21.30 -11.76
C LEU A 795 10.57 21.14 -13.29
N ASN A 796 11.12 22.11 -13.99
CA ASN A 796 11.13 22.17 -15.44
C ASN A 796 12.54 21.93 -16.00
N SER A 797 12.71 20.93 -16.86
CA SER A 797 13.95 20.75 -17.62
C SER A 797 14.26 21.94 -18.49
N TYR A 798 15.49 22.44 -18.41
CA TYR A 798 15.97 23.52 -19.28
C TYR A 798 15.83 23.11 -20.76
N SER A 799 15.34 24.03 -21.59
CA SER A 799 15.21 23.83 -23.03
C SER A 799 15.75 25.04 -23.77
N VAL A 800 16.72 24.81 -24.66
CA VAL A 800 17.30 25.85 -25.53
C VAL A 800 16.22 26.53 -26.39
N MET A 801 15.16 25.81 -26.73
CA MET A 801 14.10 26.26 -27.63
C MET A 801 12.94 26.97 -26.91
N ASP A 802 12.96 27.03 -25.57
CA ASP A 802 11.95 27.75 -24.81
C ASP A 802 12.03 29.26 -25.13
N PRO A 803 10.92 29.90 -25.56
CA PRO A 803 10.94 31.29 -26.01
C PRO A 803 11.15 32.29 -24.87
N THR A 804 10.96 31.87 -23.63
CA THR A 804 11.02 32.73 -22.43
C THR A 804 12.27 32.47 -21.60
N THR A 805 12.56 31.21 -21.30
CA THR A 805 13.62 30.80 -20.36
C THR A 805 14.77 30.05 -21.03
N GLY A 806 14.69 29.87 -22.36
CA GLY A 806 15.76 29.30 -23.18
C GLY A 806 16.84 30.32 -23.53
N LYS A 807 17.63 30.02 -24.57
CA LYS A 807 18.76 30.87 -24.95
C LYS A 807 18.29 32.26 -25.40
N PRO A 808 18.75 33.35 -24.75
CA PRO A 808 18.37 34.71 -25.16
C PRO A 808 18.83 35.06 -26.57
N SER A 809 18.00 35.80 -27.31
CA SER A 809 18.34 36.29 -28.65
C SER A 809 19.54 37.24 -28.59
N GLY A 810 20.60 36.93 -29.33
CA GLY A 810 21.84 37.72 -29.34
C GLY A 810 22.85 37.35 -28.26
N TRP A 811 22.55 36.33 -27.42
CA TRP A 811 23.48 35.88 -26.37
C TRP A 811 24.85 35.54 -26.92
N THR A 812 25.86 36.16 -26.33
CA THR A 812 27.28 35.88 -26.56
C THR A 812 27.94 35.71 -25.20
N SER A 813 28.69 34.62 -25.04
CA SER A 813 29.36 34.33 -23.78
C SER A 813 30.34 35.43 -23.40
N TYR A 814 30.32 35.80 -22.12
CA TYR A 814 31.25 36.75 -21.53
C TYR A 814 32.63 36.11 -21.28
N GLY A 815 32.70 34.78 -21.16
CA GLY A 815 33.90 34.06 -20.73
C GLY A 815 34.30 34.40 -19.29
N PRO A 816 35.33 33.73 -18.73
CA PRO A 816 35.86 34.07 -17.41
C PRO A 816 36.39 35.51 -17.39
N SER A 817 36.41 36.14 -16.22
CA SER A 817 36.81 37.54 -16.06
C SER A 817 38.27 37.79 -16.48
N GLY A 818 39.09 36.74 -16.46
CA GLY A 818 40.53 36.81 -16.73
C GLY A 818 41.33 37.38 -15.55
N LEU A 819 40.69 37.60 -14.41
CA LEU A 819 41.32 37.99 -13.15
C LEU A 819 41.50 36.74 -12.28
N GLU A 820 42.63 36.63 -11.59
CA GLU A 820 42.83 35.54 -10.64
C GLU A 820 42.02 35.78 -9.36
N ALA A 821 41.46 34.70 -8.80
CA ALA A 821 40.81 34.73 -7.51
C ALA A 821 41.82 35.07 -6.41
N VAL A 822 41.55 36.11 -5.63
CA VAL A 822 42.45 36.59 -4.58
C VAL A 822 42.25 35.73 -3.32
N PRO A 823 43.32 35.15 -2.74
CA PRO A 823 43.21 34.43 -1.47
C PRO A 823 42.75 35.36 -0.33
N PRO A 824 42.09 34.83 0.70
CA PRO A 824 41.65 35.62 1.85
C PRO A 824 42.84 36.28 2.56
N THR A 825 42.65 37.52 3.01
CA THR A 825 43.66 38.33 3.70
C THR A 825 44.14 37.63 4.98
N ILE A 826 43.23 36.94 5.66
CA ILE A 826 43.53 36.05 6.78
C ILE A 826 43.07 34.65 6.40
N THR A 827 43.98 33.67 6.41
CA THR A 827 43.63 32.28 6.12
C THR A 827 42.58 31.78 7.12
N PRO A 828 41.38 31.38 6.64
CA PRO A 828 40.34 30.82 7.50
C PRO A 828 40.83 29.53 8.19
N PRO A 829 40.40 29.26 9.43
CA PRO A 829 40.77 28.04 10.11
C PRO A 829 40.06 26.83 9.49
N VAL A 830 40.77 25.70 9.42
CA VAL A 830 40.14 24.38 9.24
C VAL A 830 39.87 23.82 10.63
N ILE A 831 38.59 23.75 11.01
CA ILE A 831 38.17 23.30 12.34
C ILE A 831 37.78 21.83 12.22
N SER A 832 38.57 20.93 12.81
CA SER A 832 38.33 19.48 12.73
C SER A 832 37.89 18.90 14.07
N GLY A 833 36.96 17.94 14.04
CA GLY A 833 36.50 17.22 15.21
C GLY A 833 35.01 16.92 15.15
N ASP A 834 34.46 16.60 16.32
CA ASP A 834 33.04 16.34 16.50
C ASP A 834 32.26 17.66 16.54
N PHE A 835 31.10 17.67 15.90
CA PHE A 835 30.14 18.77 16.00
C PHE A 835 28.71 18.24 15.82
N THR A 836 27.75 19.01 16.31
CA THR A 836 26.32 18.73 16.17
C THR A 836 25.65 19.94 15.54
N GLY A 837 24.43 19.75 15.04
CA GLY A 837 23.72 20.82 14.37
C GLY A 837 22.36 20.41 13.85
N GLN A 838 21.79 21.29 13.05
CA GLN A 838 20.49 21.10 12.42
C GLN A 838 20.48 21.70 11.02
N VAL A 839 20.04 20.94 10.02
CA VAL A 839 19.70 21.48 8.69
C VAL A 839 18.29 22.06 8.75
N LEU A 840 18.14 23.30 8.31
CA LEU A 840 16.88 24.03 8.27
C LEU A 840 16.44 24.22 6.82
N THR A 841 15.16 24.04 6.59
CA THR A 841 14.56 23.93 5.28
C THR A 841 13.22 24.69 5.31
N CYS A 842 13.06 25.73 4.49
CA CYS A 842 11.79 26.48 4.42
C CYS A 842 10.93 26.02 3.23
N PRO A 843 9.59 26.00 3.39
CA PRO A 843 8.82 26.37 4.59
C PRO A 843 8.65 25.22 5.61
N ASP A 844 9.37 24.12 5.47
CA ASP A 844 9.25 22.87 6.24
C ASP A 844 9.45 23.04 7.77
N ASP A 845 10.70 23.15 8.20
CA ASP A 845 11.11 23.06 9.61
C ASP A 845 11.86 24.32 10.08
N CYS A 846 12.09 25.29 9.18
CA CYS A 846 12.96 26.41 9.46
C CYS A 846 12.42 27.37 10.54
N VAL A 847 11.10 27.57 10.64
CA VAL A 847 10.50 28.43 11.69
C VAL A 847 10.81 27.86 13.07
N SER A 848 10.44 26.61 13.30
CA SER A 848 10.65 25.92 14.57
C SER A 848 12.13 25.79 14.90
N GLY A 849 12.98 25.48 13.90
CA GLY A 849 14.42 25.40 14.10
C GLY A 849 15.08 26.73 14.50
N ILE A 850 14.69 27.85 13.87
CA ILE A 850 15.19 29.18 14.25
C ILE A 850 14.69 29.57 15.65
N ILE A 851 13.41 29.34 15.96
CA ILE A 851 12.85 29.61 17.28
C ILE A 851 13.58 28.81 18.36
N ASN A 852 13.81 27.51 18.13
CA ASN A 852 14.54 26.65 19.06
C ASN A 852 15.97 27.13 19.30
N LEU A 853 16.67 27.58 18.24
CA LEU A 853 18.00 28.17 18.37
C LEU A 853 17.97 29.43 19.27
N LEU A 854 17.02 30.34 19.03
CA LEU A 854 16.89 31.57 19.82
C LEU A 854 16.49 31.31 21.28
N ASP A 855 15.57 30.36 21.49
CA ASP A 855 15.13 29.98 22.84
C ASP A 855 16.21 29.21 23.62
N SER A 856 17.20 28.61 22.94
CA SER A 856 18.34 27.98 23.60
C SER A 856 19.35 28.96 24.22
N ALA A 857 19.30 30.25 23.85
CA ALA A 857 20.26 31.26 24.27
C ALA A 857 20.22 31.52 25.79
N ASN A 858 21.41 31.61 26.40
CA ASN A 858 21.60 31.85 27.83
C ASN A 858 22.28 33.19 28.15
N THR A 859 23.09 33.72 27.23
CA THR A 859 23.97 34.86 27.45
C THR A 859 23.89 35.91 26.35
N SER A 860 23.99 35.53 25.07
CA SER A 860 23.93 36.49 23.96
C SER A 860 23.32 35.93 22.68
N ILE A 861 22.75 36.82 21.88
CA ILE A 861 22.31 36.58 20.51
C ILE A 861 22.85 37.71 19.63
N GLU A 862 23.64 37.38 18.63
CA GLU A 862 24.10 38.30 17.59
C GLU A 862 23.40 37.96 16.26
N LEU A 863 22.66 38.93 15.71
CA LEU A 863 21.88 38.79 14.48
C LEU A 863 22.56 39.61 13.38
N SER A 864 22.92 38.98 12.27
CA SER A 864 23.48 39.64 11.09
C SER A 864 22.57 39.42 9.89
N LEU A 865 21.60 40.32 9.69
CA LEU A 865 20.46 40.08 8.81
C LEU A 865 20.34 41.12 7.69
N GLN A 866 20.05 40.67 6.48
CA GLN A 866 19.74 41.54 5.35
C GLN A 866 18.36 42.21 5.52
N GLY A 867 17.38 41.47 6.03
CA GLY A 867 16.01 41.94 6.24
C GLY A 867 15.36 41.18 7.38
N PHE A 868 14.56 41.91 8.17
CA PHE A 868 13.83 41.40 9.32
C PHE A 868 12.56 42.23 9.49
N ASP A 869 11.42 41.59 9.23
CA ASP A 869 10.10 42.22 9.31
C ASP A 869 9.49 41.95 10.68
N MET A 870 8.93 42.98 11.31
CA MET A 870 8.26 42.83 12.61
C MET A 870 6.92 42.09 12.52
N GLY A 871 6.20 42.24 11.40
CA GLY A 871 4.91 41.59 11.14
C GLY A 871 4.92 40.72 9.90
N TRP A 872 4.08 39.70 9.85
CA TRP A 872 4.02 38.78 8.72
C TRP A 872 2.87 39.12 7.77
N HIS A 873 3.20 39.51 6.53
CA HIS A 873 2.21 39.78 5.49
C HIS A 873 1.56 38.50 4.93
N TRP A 874 2.36 37.45 4.74
CA TRP A 874 1.91 36.15 4.21
C TRP A 874 1.67 35.09 5.28
N GLY A 875 1.93 35.42 6.55
CA GLY A 875 1.71 34.55 7.71
C GLY A 875 0.57 35.03 8.57
N PHE A 876 0.47 34.44 9.76
CA PHE A 876 -0.53 34.78 10.76
C PHE A 876 0.12 35.64 11.85
N GLY A 877 -0.42 36.85 12.07
CA GLY A 877 0.00 37.71 13.18
C GLY A 877 1.41 38.31 13.07
N ASP A 878 2.02 38.49 14.24
CA ASP A 878 3.37 39.02 14.39
C ASP A 878 4.43 37.96 14.05
N ASN A 879 5.65 38.40 13.76
CA ASN A 879 6.73 37.48 13.41
C ASN A 879 7.16 36.65 14.66
N PRO A 880 7.04 35.32 14.67
CA PRO A 880 7.32 34.49 15.85
C PRO A 880 8.80 34.49 16.27
N MET A 881 9.73 34.89 15.40
CA MET A 881 11.12 35.10 15.82
C MET A 881 11.28 36.37 16.66
N VAL A 882 10.44 37.40 16.47
CA VAL A 882 10.40 38.57 17.36
C VAL A 882 10.02 38.12 18.77
N ASP A 883 8.98 37.30 18.91
CA ASP A 883 8.55 36.74 20.19
C ASP A 883 9.64 35.89 20.84
N ALA A 884 10.37 35.08 20.05
CA ALA A 884 11.48 34.27 20.55
C ALA A 884 12.64 35.13 21.08
N ILE A 885 12.98 36.24 20.39
CA ILE A 885 13.97 37.20 20.86
C ILE A 885 13.49 37.90 22.13
N GLU A 886 12.23 38.32 22.19
CA GLU A 886 11.67 38.95 23.39
C GLU A 886 11.70 37.99 24.59
N ARG A 887 11.38 36.71 24.38
CA ARG A 887 11.54 35.67 25.42
C ARG A 887 12.99 35.57 25.90
N ALA A 888 13.98 35.63 25.00
CA ALA A 888 15.39 35.63 25.38
C ALA A 888 15.78 36.90 26.18
N LEU A 889 15.36 38.08 25.73
CA LEU A 889 15.57 39.35 26.43
C LEU A 889 14.97 39.33 27.84
N ALA A 890 13.75 38.80 27.99
CA ALA A 890 13.08 38.65 29.28
C ALA A 890 13.83 37.68 30.23
N ARG A 891 14.60 36.73 29.69
CA ARG A 891 15.51 35.85 30.46
C ARG A 891 16.84 36.54 30.82
N GLY A 892 17.10 37.74 30.30
CA GLY A 892 18.32 38.51 30.54
C GLY A 892 19.45 38.25 29.53
N VAL A 893 19.13 37.65 28.38
CA VAL A 893 20.06 37.47 27.25
C VAL A 893 20.29 38.81 26.56
N ALA A 894 21.54 39.14 26.22
CA ALA A 894 21.87 40.34 25.46
C ALA A 894 21.66 40.12 23.96
N VAL A 895 21.02 41.04 23.25
CA VAL A 895 20.73 40.89 21.81
C VAL A 895 21.30 42.05 21.01
N ARG A 896 22.11 41.74 20.00
CA ARG A 896 22.71 42.71 19.07
C ARG A 896 22.28 42.41 17.64
N LEU A 897 21.64 43.37 16.99
CA LEU A 897 21.20 43.27 15.60
C LEU A 897 22.03 44.19 14.69
N LEU A 898 22.74 43.59 13.75
CA LEU A 898 23.33 44.25 12.60
C LEU A 898 22.39 44.04 11.41
N ILE A 899 21.82 45.14 10.88
CA ILE A 899 20.87 45.09 9.76
C ILE A 899 21.33 45.95 8.57
N ASN A 900 20.80 45.68 7.40
CA ASN A 900 21.22 46.30 6.15
C ASN A 900 20.88 47.80 6.06
N GLY A 901 21.90 48.66 6.07
CA GLY A 901 21.74 50.10 5.88
C GLY A 901 21.47 50.54 4.44
N TYR A 902 21.72 49.71 3.42
CA TYR A 902 21.67 50.12 2.02
C TYR A 902 20.24 50.41 1.51
N TYR A 903 19.25 49.65 1.99
CA TYR A 903 17.84 49.79 1.57
C TYR A 903 16.98 50.56 2.56
N VAL A 904 17.54 51.12 3.63
CA VAL A 904 16.80 51.77 4.73
C VAL A 904 15.90 52.94 4.29
N ASN A 905 16.15 53.53 3.12
CA ASN A 905 15.32 54.61 2.58
C ASN A 905 14.18 54.14 1.67
N TYR A 906 14.16 52.85 1.32
CA TYR A 906 13.18 52.22 0.43
C TYR A 906 12.35 51.16 1.15
N ASP A 907 12.79 50.75 2.33
CA ASP A 907 12.20 49.71 3.15
C ASP A 907 12.03 50.25 4.57
N ASP A 908 10.80 50.61 4.90
CA ASP A 908 10.44 51.17 6.21
C ASP A 908 10.58 50.11 7.32
N ASP A 909 10.47 48.81 6.99
CA ASP A 909 10.56 47.72 7.98
C ASP A 909 11.96 47.66 8.62
N ILE A 910 13.02 47.98 7.86
CA ILE A 910 14.39 48.07 8.40
C ILE A 910 14.46 49.13 9.52
N ARG A 911 13.85 50.29 9.31
CA ARG A 911 13.83 51.37 10.30
C ARG A 911 12.96 51.00 11.50
N ASP A 912 11.81 50.40 11.25
CA ASP A 912 10.89 50.00 12.30
C ASP A 912 11.51 48.92 13.21
N THR A 913 12.24 47.97 12.64
CA THR A 913 13.01 46.97 13.40
C THR A 913 14.11 47.62 14.24
N VAL A 914 14.91 48.53 13.68
CA VAL A 914 15.94 49.25 14.46
C VAL A 914 15.30 50.07 15.59
N ASN A 915 14.20 50.76 15.30
CA ASN A 915 13.46 51.54 16.29
C ASN A 915 12.88 50.64 17.38
N HIS A 916 12.38 49.46 17.05
CA HIS A 916 11.83 48.53 18.03
C HIS A 916 12.91 48.08 19.03
N PHE A 917 14.07 47.64 18.53
CA PHE A 917 15.18 47.23 19.39
C PHE A 917 15.68 48.38 20.28
N ASN A 918 15.96 49.54 19.69
CA ASN A 918 16.62 50.64 20.40
C ASN A 918 15.67 51.48 21.25
N ASN A 919 14.45 51.76 20.79
CA ASN A 919 13.51 52.63 21.49
C ASN A 919 12.52 51.84 22.34
N GLN A 920 11.99 50.74 21.82
CA GLN A 920 11.04 49.95 22.60
C GLN A 920 11.76 49.03 23.58
N TRP A 921 12.47 48.01 23.11
CA TRP A 921 13.11 47.04 24.01
C TRP A 921 14.17 47.65 24.92
N ASN A 922 15.10 48.45 24.40
CA ASN A 922 16.17 49.02 25.22
C ASN A 922 15.69 50.19 26.10
N ARG A 923 15.27 51.30 25.48
CA ARG A 923 14.96 52.53 26.23
C ARG A 923 13.68 52.44 27.07
N THR A 924 12.65 51.75 26.57
CA THR A 924 11.33 51.72 27.23
C THR A 924 11.19 50.53 28.17
N ASP A 925 11.50 49.32 27.69
CA ASP A 925 11.31 48.09 28.47
C ASP A 925 12.53 47.76 29.35
N GLY A 926 13.70 48.33 29.04
CA GLY A 926 14.93 48.18 29.82
C GLY A 926 15.71 46.90 29.55
N TYR A 927 15.44 46.24 28.41
CA TYR A 927 16.18 45.07 27.97
C TYR A 927 17.55 45.43 27.37
N ASP A 928 18.49 44.47 27.38
CA ASP A 928 19.79 44.63 26.72
C ASP A 928 19.69 44.29 25.23
N ALA A 929 18.97 45.14 24.48
CA ALA A 929 18.79 45.02 23.04
C ALA A 929 19.46 46.20 22.33
N THR A 930 20.24 45.98 21.28
CA THR A 930 20.78 47.08 20.47
C THR A 930 20.75 46.69 19.00
N ALA A 931 20.28 47.58 18.13
CA ALA A 931 20.32 47.41 16.69
C ALA A 931 21.12 48.54 16.04
N ILE A 932 21.91 48.21 15.00
CA ILE A 932 22.58 49.19 14.16
C ILE A 932 22.45 48.89 12.67
N LEU A 933 22.41 49.94 11.85
CA LEU A 933 22.63 49.83 10.40
C LEU A 933 24.11 49.59 10.12
N MET A 934 24.45 48.53 9.38
CA MET A 934 25.84 48.26 9.01
C MET A 934 26.36 49.34 8.05
N ALA A 935 27.47 49.99 8.42
CA ALA A 935 28.17 50.92 7.53
C ALA A 935 28.88 50.18 6.37
N PRO A 936 28.91 50.76 5.16
CA PRO A 936 29.74 50.28 4.07
C PRO A 936 31.24 50.46 4.36
N ALA A 937 32.09 49.82 3.57
CA ALA A 937 33.54 49.99 3.57
C ALA A 937 34.08 50.08 2.14
N GLU A 938 35.37 50.38 1.97
CA GLU A 938 36.01 50.43 0.63
C GLU A 938 35.75 49.16 -0.19
N ARG A 939 35.72 47.98 0.47
CA ARG A 939 35.44 46.69 -0.17
C ARG A 939 34.03 46.15 0.10
N ILE A 940 33.25 46.74 0.98
CA ILE A 940 31.96 46.19 1.42
C ILE A 940 30.85 47.17 1.05
N THR A 941 29.98 46.76 0.12
CA THR A 941 28.92 47.59 -0.42
C THR A 941 27.68 47.64 0.49
N LYS A 942 27.24 46.48 0.98
CA LYS A 942 26.04 46.33 1.82
C LYS A 942 26.08 45.02 2.62
N LEU A 943 25.21 44.90 3.61
CA LEU A 943 24.97 43.65 4.33
C LEU A 943 23.97 42.78 3.55
N HIS A 944 24.35 41.54 3.24
CA HIS A 944 23.52 40.56 2.56
C HIS A 944 23.49 39.20 3.30
N ASN A 945 23.90 39.20 4.57
CA ASN A 945 23.94 38.00 5.40
C ASN A 945 22.58 37.65 6.02
N LYS A 946 22.41 36.37 6.41
CA LYS A 946 21.25 35.86 7.17
C LYS A 946 21.77 34.90 8.24
N GLY A 947 22.61 35.44 9.11
CA GLY A 947 23.33 34.68 10.13
C GLY A 947 22.90 35.03 11.54
N VAL A 948 23.01 34.05 12.42
CA VAL A 948 22.77 34.20 13.87
C VAL A 948 23.91 33.54 14.62
N ILE A 949 24.39 34.15 15.69
CA ILE A 949 25.30 33.52 16.64
C ILE A 949 24.60 33.52 18.01
N VAL A 950 24.64 32.39 18.70
CA VAL A 950 24.08 32.23 20.05
C VAL A 950 25.19 31.82 21.00
N ASP A 951 25.31 32.57 22.09
CA ASP A 951 26.25 32.37 23.21
C ASP A 951 27.74 32.32 22.82
N GLY A 952 28.09 32.63 21.56
CA GLY A 952 29.40 32.36 20.99
C GLY A 952 29.72 30.88 20.82
N GLU A 953 28.72 30.00 20.94
CA GLU A 953 28.85 28.54 20.89
C GLU A 953 28.17 27.94 19.65
N SER A 954 27.13 28.59 19.13
CA SER A 954 26.34 28.12 17.99
C SER A 954 26.24 29.18 16.91
N VAL A 955 26.20 28.76 15.65
CA VAL A 955 26.04 29.68 14.51
C VAL A 955 25.07 29.11 13.47
N LEU A 956 24.16 29.96 13.00
CA LEU A 956 23.31 29.73 11.83
C LEU A 956 23.95 30.40 10.61
N ILE A 957 24.14 29.64 9.55
CA ILE A 957 24.48 30.12 8.21
C ILE A 957 23.31 29.77 7.31
N SER A 958 22.69 30.77 6.67
CA SER A 958 21.48 30.52 5.89
C SER A 958 21.28 31.48 4.73
N SER A 959 20.34 31.10 3.86
CA SER A 959 19.76 31.93 2.80
C SER A 959 18.49 32.69 3.24
N ILE A 960 17.98 32.37 4.43
CA ILE A 960 16.62 32.68 4.90
C ILE A 960 16.54 34.12 5.43
N ASN A 961 15.91 35.01 4.68
CA ASN A 961 15.56 36.33 5.22
C ASN A 961 14.46 36.21 6.29
N TRP A 962 14.43 37.10 7.27
CA TRP A 962 13.45 37.05 8.36
C TRP A 962 12.17 37.82 8.01
N ASN A 963 11.66 37.56 6.81
CA ASN A 963 10.39 38.07 6.31
C ASN A 963 9.44 36.91 5.98
N SER A 964 8.13 37.20 5.98
CA SER A 964 7.10 36.17 5.76
C SER A 964 7.20 35.47 4.40
N ASN A 965 7.76 36.12 3.37
CA ASN A 965 7.89 35.50 2.05
C ASN A 965 9.00 34.43 2.02
N ALA A 966 10.18 34.75 2.56
CA ALA A 966 11.29 33.80 2.62
C ALA A 966 10.94 32.55 3.44
N ILE A 967 10.28 32.75 4.58
CA ILE A 967 10.01 31.67 5.53
C ILE A 967 8.82 30.81 5.12
N LEU A 968 7.73 31.41 4.62
CA LEU A 968 6.49 30.68 4.37
C LEU A 968 6.28 30.30 2.90
N ARG A 969 7.04 30.89 1.98
CA ARG A 969 6.76 30.77 0.53
C ARG A 969 7.97 30.43 -0.31
N ASN A 970 9.19 30.82 0.08
CA ASN A 970 10.38 30.44 -0.66
C ASN A 970 10.87 29.05 -0.24
N ARG A 971 11.55 28.41 -1.18
CA ARG A 971 12.39 27.25 -0.91
C ARG A 971 13.77 27.73 -0.46
N GLU A 972 14.02 27.74 0.85
CA GLU A 972 15.27 28.23 1.46
C GLU A 972 15.97 27.10 2.22
N MET A 973 17.27 27.26 2.47
CA MET A 973 18.02 26.38 3.37
C MET A 973 18.95 27.15 4.31
N GLY A 974 19.15 26.58 5.49
CA GLY A 974 20.10 27.04 6.49
C GLY A 974 20.72 25.86 7.24
N ILE A 975 21.79 26.12 7.97
CA ILE A 975 22.38 25.12 8.87
C ILE A 975 22.82 25.79 10.17
N VAL A 976 22.39 25.20 11.28
CA VAL A 976 22.88 25.50 12.62
C VAL A 976 24.03 24.57 12.94
N ILE A 977 25.15 25.10 13.41
CA ILE A 977 26.30 24.33 13.89
C ILE A 977 26.61 24.72 15.32
N HIS A 978 26.66 23.73 16.21
CA HIS A 978 27.12 23.87 17.59
C HIS A 978 28.63 23.59 17.64
N ASN A 979 29.43 24.65 17.59
CA ASN A 979 30.89 24.61 17.66
C ASN A 979 31.46 25.98 18.05
N GLU A 980 32.03 26.08 19.24
CA GLU A 980 32.59 27.34 19.80
C GLU A 980 33.66 27.98 18.90
N GLN A 981 34.51 27.18 18.26
CA GLN A 981 35.57 27.72 17.42
C GLN A 981 35.02 28.35 16.13
N LEU A 982 33.99 27.73 15.54
CA LEU A 982 33.31 28.24 14.36
C LEU A 982 32.51 29.51 14.71
N ALA A 983 31.70 29.44 15.76
CA ALA A 983 30.92 30.57 16.25
C ALA A 983 31.81 31.76 16.61
N GLY A 984 32.95 31.53 17.28
CA GLY A 984 33.93 32.57 17.59
C GLY A 984 34.56 33.24 16.36
N TRP A 985 34.73 32.51 15.24
CA TRP A 985 35.23 33.11 13.99
C TRP A 985 34.20 34.05 13.37
N TYR A 986 32.93 33.63 13.26
CA TYR A 986 31.87 34.51 12.75
C TYR A 986 31.59 35.67 13.70
N LEU A 987 31.70 35.45 15.02
CA LEU A 987 31.59 36.53 16.01
C LEU A 987 32.69 37.58 15.78
N SER A 988 33.91 37.16 15.44
CA SER A 988 34.98 38.11 15.10
C SER A 988 34.66 38.93 13.84
N SER A 989 34.06 38.31 12.82
CA SER A 989 33.55 39.03 11.63
C SER A 989 32.43 40.00 12.01
N PHE A 990 31.49 39.56 12.85
CA PHE A 990 30.38 40.37 13.35
C PHE A 990 30.92 41.59 14.12
N GLU A 991 31.90 41.43 14.99
CA GLU A 991 32.50 42.52 15.74
C GLU A 991 33.22 43.52 14.82
N GLU A 992 33.86 43.07 13.74
CA GLU A 992 34.46 43.98 12.76
C GLU A 992 33.38 44.84 12.07
N ASP A 993 32.28 44.21 11.64
CA ASP A 993 31.17 44.91 11.01
C ASP A 993 30.44 45.81 12.03
N TRP A 994 30.27 45.37 13.28
CA TRP A 994 29.60 46.09 14.37
C TRP A 994 30.32 47.37 14.78
N ASN A 995 31.65 47.30 14.85
CA ASN A 995 32.48 48.44 15.25
C ASN A 995 32.86 49.35 14.07
N ARG A 996 32.33 49.08 12.87
CA ARG A 996 32.58 49.90 11.68
C ARG A 996 31.72 51.16 11.71
N LEU A 997 32.37 52.32 11.56
CA LEU A 997 31.73 53.62 11.53
C LEU A 997 32.11 54.40 10.27
N ASP A 998 31.18 55.21 9.78
CA ASP A 998 31.44 56.24 8.77
C ASP A 998 30.74 57.56 9.15
N ILE A 999 30.62 58.51 8.23
CA ILE A 999 29.98 59.82 8.47
C ILE A 999 28.62 59.97 7.74
N TYR A 1000 28.08 58.89 7.21
CA TYR A 1000 26.90 58.87 6.33
C TYR A 1000 25.82 57.91 6.80
N THR A 1001 26.19 56.85 7.52
CA THR A 1001 25.32 55.78 7.99
C THR A 1001 24.71 56.18 9.33
N ASP A 1002 23.41 56.44 9.30
CA ASP A 1002 22.57 56.68 10.48
C ASP A 1002 22.39 55.39 11.28
N THR A 1003 23.39 55.05 12.09
CA THR A 1003 23.46 53.74 12.74
C THR A 1003 22.28 53.44 13.65
N ASP A 1004 21.67 54.43 14.31
CA ASP A 1004 20.55 54.23 15.24
C ASP A 1004 19.17 54.53 14.63
N GLY A 1005 19.12 54.90 13.34
CA GLY A 1005 17.90 55.12 12.58
C GLY A 1005 17.16 56.41 12.95
N ASP A 1006 17.84 57.39 13.56
CA ASP A 1006 17.26 58.64 14.06
C ASP A 1006 17.18 59.77 13.00
N ASN A 1007 17.61 59.47 11.78
CA ASN A 1007 17.84 60.36 10.63
C ASN A 1007 19.05 61.30 10.76
N MET A 1008 20.02 60.99 11.62
CA MET A 1008 21.31 61.67 11.69
C MET A 1008 22.47 60.67 11.47
N PRO A 1009 23.50 61.05 10.69
CA PRO A 1009 24.66 60.18 10.47
C PRO A 1009 25.55 60.00 11.71
#